data_AF-A0A7Y3DDH0-F1
#
_entry.id   AF-A0A7Y3DDH0-F1
#
_cell.length_a   1.000
_cell.length_b   1.000
_cell.length_c   1.000
_cell.angle_alpha   90.00
_cell.angle_beta   90.00
_cell.angle_gamma   90.00
#
_symmetry.space_group_name_H-M   'P 1'
#
loop_
_entity.id
_entity.type
_entity.pdbx_description
1 polymer ?
#
loop_
_entity_poly.entity_id
_entity_poly.type
_entity_poly.pdbx_seq_one_letter_code
_entity_poly.pdbx_strand_id
1 'polypeptide(L)'
;MTAPHPRRLGDYLDLPPEQVDDAVRKGTPQAGPRPRIGQILLDAGLVDRAGLLDALYRQRTDRLRACPLFDRVPDDTLRQLAPMAHEVSVGRGQQFIFQDQIERHFFVIVSGHAVVFRADAEGDEVEFNVNGPGEPLGELGYFADGRRSASARALEDLELLQVDFADLSRCFELAPQLAIELLDTVSERLRRQSLIYEETAHGRNVAERSLRHLSEFLSFSEASALGQGIEDLIEQIVHTASRVMQADRATLFLLDRTAGELWSMVAEDQGRRQIRVPAHAGIAGWVVQNGEILNVPDAYADDRFNPEVDRKTGYVTRNVLCGPVRNFAGELIGVVQVINKERGSFEEKDETLFRAFCHQAAVAVENYNLYGRLMDSHRKMAAMLEVANSVNDTLELDSLIHIVVDKLIEILRCDRASFFVLDRETDELWSMDAHGSELKEIRFPASVGLAGHVAGTGEILNIADAYGDERFNPDIDRRTGYRTRSVLAAPVLNREGKVIGVTQAINKADGRFEGGDQELLQALCSQIAVALENAQLYARASQMRNYLENVQQSISNGIITLDNERRVITTNRAALALLGQEEKACIGRDLRELLGEANAGIADLAEESAATRARVSRYDLTFLRADRVPHSVNVHALDLSDEEGEQQGAVLVLEDITQEMRVRSTLNRYMATELVEQVLAEPEVHLGGVRSRASVLFCDIRDFTSLSERLTADETMEFLNSYFTLMVDEVFGNQGVLDKFMGDALMAVFGVPGIREDDAERCVRTALGMLARVQGLNAARERQGLPLIRVGIGINTGEIISGNLGSERRMEFTVIGDGVNVSSRLEGLNKVYGTQILVTGSTRDEAGDAFTMREVDWVRVKGRSEPLRVHEVLGPAGTPLSEAQQAFGEGYRAYHEGRFAEAEAIFARGAEQDPPCRVFRERCRAFVESPPPAGWDGVFEALEK
;
A
#
# COMPACT_ATOMS: atom_id res chain seq x y z
N MET A 1 -35.52 -38.36 8.60
CA MET A 1 -36.18 -38.44 9.92
C MET A 1 -37.45 -39.24 9.73
N THR A 2 -37.57 -40.42 10.35
CA THR A 2 -38.79 -41.25 10.30
C THR A 2 -39.93 -40.48 10.95
N ALA A 3 -41.03 -40.25 10.21
CA ALA A 3 -42.24 -39.63 10.76
C ALA A 3 -42.70 -40.40 12.00
N PRO A 4 -43.15 -39.73 13.08
CA PRO A 4 -43.65 -40.41 14.26
C PRO A 4 -44.82 -41.32 13.87
N HIS A 5 -44.79 -42.59 14.32
CA HIS A 5 -45.91 -43.50 14.11
C HIS A 5 -47.20 -42.86 14.65
N PRO A 6 -48.32 -42.90 13.90
CA PRO A 6 -49.58 -42.32 14.37
C PRO A 6 -50.01 -43.00 15.67
N ARG A 7 -50.26 -42.20 16.70
CA ARG A 7 -50.74 -42.69 18.01
C ARG A 7 -52.00 -43.53 17.82
N ARG A 8 -52.06 -44.68 18.51
CA ARG A 8 -53.18 -45.61 18.45
C ARG A 8 -54.33 -45.06 19.31
N LEU A 9 -55.57 -45.47 19.02
CA LEU A 9 -56.74 -44.98 19.76
C LEU A 9 -56.62 -45.21 21.28
N GLY A 10 -55.95 -46.29 21.72
CA GLY A 10 -55.69 -46.56 23.13
C GLY A 10 -54.81 -45.51 23.84
N ASP A 11 -53.92 -44.85 23.09
CA ASP A 11 -53.04 -43.79 23.62
C ASP A 11 -53.83 -42.50 23.92
N TYR A 12 -54.95 -42.26 23.21
CA TYR A 12 -55.83 -41.11 23.47
C TYR A 12 -56.85 -41.37 24.60
N LEU A 13 -56.98 -42.64 25.00
CA LEU A 13 -57.88 -43.13 26.03
C LEU A 13 -57.16 -43.40 27.36
N ASP A 14 -55.84 -43.14 27.44
CA ASP A 14 -54.96 -43.41 28.59
C ASP A 14 -55.04 -44.87 29.09
N LEU A 15 -55.34 -45.82 28.18
CA LEU A 15 -55.45 -47.24 28.52
C LEU A 15 -54.08 -47.95 28.35
N PRO A 16 -53.65 -48.79 29.31
CA PRO A 16 -52.46 -49.61 29.16
C PRO A 16 -52.55 -50.52 27.91
N PRO A 17 -51.48 -50.66 27.10
CA PRO A 17 -51.49 -51.50 25.90
C PRO A 17 -51.96 -52.94 26.14
N GLU A 18 -51.61 -53.51 27.30
CA GLU A 18 -52.01 -54.86 27.71
C GLU A 18 -53.53 -55.03 27.88
N GLN A 19 -54.23 -53.99 28.34
CA GLN A 19 -55.69 -54.02 28.51
C GLN A 19 -56.41 -53.91 27.16
N VAL A 20 -55.86 -53.11 26.25
CA VAL A 20 -56.38 -52.97 24.88
C VAL A 20 -56.18 -54.27 24.10
N ASP A 21 -54.99 -54.88 24.20
CA ASP A 21 -54.67 -56.13 23.50
C ASP A 21 -55.49 -57.32 24.02
N ASP A 22 -55.76 -57.39 25.33
CA ASP A 22 -56.63 -58.43 25.92
C ASP A 22 -58.10 -58.24 25.49
N ALA A 23 -58.60 -57.01 25.46
CA ALA A 23 -59.95 -56.69 24.97
C ALA A 23 -60.11 -57.03 23.48
N VAL A 24 -59.13 -56.68 22.64
CA VAL A 24 -59.13 -57.01 21.20
C VAL A 24 -59.05 -58.52 21.00
N ARG A 25 -58.23 -59.24 21.77
CA ARG A 25 -58.13 -60.71 21.69
C ARG A 25 -59.45 -61.40 22.04
N LYS A 26 -60.17 -60.89 23.04
CA LYS A 26 -61.47 -61.44 23.49
C LYS A 26 -62.64 -61.04 22.59
N GLY A 27 -62.60 -59.84 22.00
CA GLY A 27 -63.68 -59.27 21.19
C GLY A 27 -63.59 -59.51 19.67
N THR A 28 -62.49 -60.10 19.17
CA THR A 28 -62.33 -60.37 17.74
C THR A 28 -62.82 -61.78 17.36
N PRO A 29 -63.90 -61.92 16.56
CA PRO A 29 -64.41 -63.23 16.13
C PRO A 29 -63.43 -63.95 15.18
N GLN A 30 -63.38 -65.29 15.24
CA GLN A 30 -62.47 -66.11 14.40
C GLN A 30 -62.87 -66.17 12.91
N ALA A 31 -64.13 -65.88 12.57
CA ALA A 31 -64.60 -65.72 11.19
C ALA A 31 -65.75 -64.69 11.11
N GLY A 32 -65.68 -63.79 10.13
CA GLY A 32 -66.61 -62.65 9.96
C GLY A 32 -65.90 -61.28 9.99
N PRO A 33 -66.61 -60.19 9.65
CA PRO A 33 -66.02 -58.84 9.67
C PRO A 33 -65.59 -58.47 11.09
N ARG A 34 -64.35 -57.99 11.24
CA ARG A 34 -63.81 -57.58 12.55
C ARG A 34 -64.56 -56.34 13.05
N PRO A 35 -65.12 -56.34 14.28
CA PRO A 35 -65.72 -55.16 14.86
C PRO A 35 -64.67 -54.06 15.06
N ARG A 36 -65.09 -52.78 14.95
CA ARG A 36 -64.19 -51.63 15.15
C ARG A 36 -63.68 -51.63 16.59
N ILE A 37 -62.41 -51.28 16.79
CA ILE A 37 -61.74 -51.33 18.10
C ILE A 37 -62.49 -50.52 19.18
N GLY A 38 -63.07 -49.36 18.82
CA GLY A 38 -63.89 -48.56 19.73
C GLY A 38 -65.16 -49.29 20.21
N GLN A 39 -65.77 -50.12 19.37
CA GLN A 39 -66.92 -50.94 19.77
C GLN A 39 -66.50 -52.05 20.72
N ILE A 40 -65.35 -52.69 20.46
CA ILE A 40 -64.78 -53.72 21.35
C ILE A 40 -64.48 -53.12 22.74
N LEU A 41 -63.94 -51.90 22.79
CA LEU A 41 -63.64 -51.20 24.05
C LEU A 41 -64.90 -50.77 24.82
N LEU A 42 -65.97 -50.37 24.11
CA LEU A 42 -67.28 -50.09 24.70
C LEU A 42 -67.94 -51.36 25.25
N ASP A 43 -67.95 -52.45 24.47
CA ASP A 43 -68.57 -53.71 24.85
C ASP A 43 -67.82 -54.39 26.02
N ALA A 44 -66.51 -54.15 26.13
CA ALA A 44 -65.68 -54.56 27.26
C ALA A 44 -65.84 -53.67 28.52
N GLY A 45 -66.59 -52.57 28.43
CA GLY A 45 -66.82 -51.63 29.53
C GLY A 45 -65.59 -50.82 29.96
N LEU A 46 -64.55 -50.77 29.13
CA LEU A 46 -63.28 -50.09 29.43
C LEU A 46 -63.35 -48.57 29.20
N VAL A 47 -64.32 -48.11 28.43
CA VAL A 47 -64.52 -46.69 28.07
C VAL A 47 -66.02 -46.40 28.00
N ASP A 48 -66.44 -45.18 28.32
CA ASP A 48 -67.80 -44.72 28.06
C ASP A 48 -67.95 -44.10 26.66
N ARG A 49 -69.20 -43.92 26.20
CA ARG A 49 -69.46 -43.42 24.85
C ARG A 49 -68.96 -41.98 24.63
N ALA A 50 -68.95 -41.17 25.68
CA ALA A 50 -68.51 -39.77 25.61
C ALA A 50 -66.98 -39.66 25.53
N GLY A 51 -66.25 -40.40 26.35
CA GLY A 51 -64.79 -40.47 26.35
C GLY A 51 -64.23 -41.09 25.08
N LEU A 52 -64.92 -42.08 24.50
CA LEU A 52 -64.54 -42.62 23.19
C LEU A 52 -64.70 -41.58 22.06
N LEU A 53 -65.79 -40.81 22.05
CA LEU A 53 -66.02 -39.79 21.03
C LEU A 53 -65.00 -38.65 21.12
N ASP A 54 -64.68 -38.20 22.33
CA ASP A 54 -63.65 -37.19 22.55
C ASP A 54 -62.26 -37.66 22.10
N ALA A 55 -61.87 -38.89 22.45
CA ALA A 55 -60.62 -39.49 22.00
C ALA A 55 -60.56 -39.64 20.47
N LEU A 56 -61.68 -40.02 19.82
CA LEU A 56 -61.77 -40.08 18.37
C LEU A 56 -61.62 -38.71 17.70
N TYR A 57 -62.21 -37.65 18.25
CA TYR A 57 -62.05 -36.31 17.70
C TYR A 57 -60.65 -35.74 17.91
N ARG A 58 -60.01 -36.01 19.05
CA ARG A 58 -58.59 -35.67 19.27
C ARG A 58 -57.68 -36.40 18.28
N GLN A 59 -57.90 -37.70 18.08
CA GLN A 59 -57.15 -38.48 17.10
C GLN A 59 -57.34 -37.96 15.67
N ARG A 60 -58.58 -37.59 15.27
CA ARG A 60 -58.85 -37.00 13.96
C ARG A 60 -58.24 -35.62 13.78
N THR A 61 -58.23 -34.80 14.83
CA THR A 61 -57.58 -33.48 14.83
C THR A 61 -56.08 -33.63 14.55
N ASP A 62 -55.41 -34.57 15.23
CA ASP A 62 -53.97 -34.84 15.03
C ASP A 62 -53.70 -35.39 13.61
N ARG A 63 -54.59 -36.24 13.09
CA ARG A 63 -54.49 -36.78 11.72
C ARG A 63 -54.73 -35.72 10.64
N LEU A 64 -55.69 -34.81 10.85
CA LEU A 64 -55.90 -33.66 9.97
C LEU A 64 -54.69 -32.73 10.00
N ARG A 65 -54.15 -32.41 11.19
CA ARG A 65 -52.94 -31.57 11.36
C ARG A 65 -51.71 -32.14 10.62
N ALA A 66 -51.61 -33.45 10.49
CA ALA A 66 -50.52 -34.10 9.74
C ALA A 66 -50.63 -33.93 8.21
N CYS A 67 -51.75 -33.43 7.70
CA CYS A 67 -51.95 -33.11 6.29
C CYS A 67 -51.50 -31.68 6.00
N PRO A 68 -50.64 -31.44 4.97
CA PRO A 68 -50.19 -30.10 4.61
C PRO A 68 -51.33 -29.10 4.38
N LEU A 69 -52.48 -29.57 3.89
CA LEU A 69 -53.69 -28.76 3.68
C LEU A 69 -54.17 -28.07 4.98
N PHE A 70 -53.91 -28.67 6.13
CA PHE A 70 -54.45 -28.28 7.43
C PHE A 70 -53.36 -27.84 8.43
N ASP A 71 -52.08 -27.90 8.07
CA ASP A 71 -50.94 -27.65 8.96
C ASP A 71 -50.99 -26.26 9.61
N ARG A 72 -51.38 -25.24 8.82
CA ARG A 72 -51.47 -23.84 9.26
C ARG A 72 -52.83 -23.46 9.84
N VAL A 73 -53.77 -24.40 9.95
CA VAL A 73 -55.09 -24.14 10.53
C VAL A 73 -54.99 -24.20 12.07
N PRO A 74 -55.55 -23.22 12.80
CA PRO A 74 -55.54 -23.21 14.26
C PRO A 74 -56.21 -24.46 14.86
N ASP A 75 -55.64 -24.98 15.96
CA ASP A 75 -56.14 -26.20 16.64
C ASP A 75 -57.62 -26.13 17.01
N ASP A 76 -58.09 -24.99 17.50
CA ASP A 76 -59.49 -24.81 17.89
C ASP A 76 -60.44 -24.89 16.70
N THR A 77 -59.95 -24.56 15.50
CA THR A 77 -60.72 -24.72 14.25
C THR A 77 -60.67 -26.16 13.78
N LEU A 78 -59.50 -26.81 13.81
CA LEU A 78 -59.38 -28.24 13.47
C LEU A 78 -60.27 -29.15 14.35
N ARG A 79 -60.42 -28.83 15.64
CA ARG A 79 -61.35 -29.54 16.54
C ARG A 79 -62.81 -29.40 16.12
N GLN A 80 -63.20 -28.27 15.51
CA GLN A 80 -64.54 -28.09 14.94
C GLN A 80 -64.72 -28.82 13.61
N LEU A 81 -63.63 -29.07 12.89
CA LEU A 81 -63.62 -29.83 11.62
C LEU A 81 -63.58 -31.35 11.83
N ALA A 82 -62.97 -31.84 12.91
CA ALA A 82 -62.84 -33.26 13.22
C ALA A 82 -64.15 -34.09 13.21
N PRO A 83 -65.32 -33.54 13.59
CA PRO A 83 -66.61 -34.24 13.47
C PRO A 83 -67.09 -34.45 12.03
N MET A 84 -66.63 -33.63 11.08
CA MET A 84 -67.02 -33.65 9.66
C MET A 84 -66.16 -34.61 8.82
N ALA A 85 -65.10 -35.18 9.40
CA ALA A 85 -64.23 -36.15 8.74
C ALA A 85 -64.60 -37.59 9.14
N HIS A 86 -64.64 -38.51 8.17
CA HIS A 86 -65.00 -39.91 8.35
C HIS A 86 -63.84 -40.85 7.99
N GLU A 87 -63.56 -41.82 8.86
CA GLU A 87 -62.49 -42.80 8.59
C GLU A 87 -62.98 -43.92 7.68
N VAL A 88 -62.18 -44.19 6.64
CA VAL A 88 -62.41 -45.22 5.63
C VAL A 88 -61.14 -46.05 5.51
N SER A 89 -61.28 -47.38 5.51
CA SER A 89 -60.17 -48.31 5.29
C SER A 89 -60.34 -48.98 3.93
N VAL A 90 -59.27 -49.01 3.14
CA VAL A 90 -59.26 -49.61 1.80
C VAL A 90 -58.18 -50.68 1.76
N GLY A 91 -58.54 -51.89 1.32
CA GLY A 91 -57.60 -53.01 1.27
C GLY A 91 -56.62 -52.90 0.10
N ARG A 92 -55.45 -53.52 0.22
CA ARG A 92 -54.44 -53.57 -0.85
C ARG A 92 -55.04 -54.01 -2.20
N GLY A 93 -54.76 -53.24 -3.25
CA GLY A 93 -55.22 -53.49 -4.62
C GLY A 93 -56.64 -53.03 -4.92
N GLN A 94 -57.39 -52.57 -3.92
CA GLN A 94 -58.76 -52.08 -4.11
C GLN A 94 -58.75 -50.65 -4.68
N GLN A 95 -59.56 -50.43 -5.72
CA GLN A 95 -59.84 -49.10 -6.25
C GLN A 95 -60.96 -48.45 -5.45
N PHE A 96 -60.79 -47.17 -5.11
CA PHE A 96 -61.71 -46.42 -4.24
C PHE A 96 -62.08 -45.03 -4.77
N ILE A 97 -61.40 -44.54 -5.81
CA ILE A 97 -61.84 -43.40 -6.63
C ILE A 97 -61.94 -43.90 -8.07
N PHE A 98 -63.04 -43.57 -8.74
CA PHE A 98 -63.31 -43.98 -10.11
C PHE A 98 -63.35 -42.78 -11.05
N GLN A 99 -62.52 -42.82 -12.10
CA GLN A 99 -62.53 -41.83 -13.18
C GLN A 99 -63.95 -41.63 -13.74
N ASP A 100 -64.29 -40.39 -14.09
CA ASP A 100 -65.56 -39.97 -14.69
C ASP A 100 -66.81 -40.17 -13.82
N GLN A 101 -66.68 -40.74 -12.62
CA GLN A 101 -67.76 -40.77 -11.65
C GLN A 101 -67.90 -39.43 -10.92
N ILE A 102 -69.11 -39.19 -10.41
CA ILE A 102 -69.41 -38.00 -9.61
C ILE A 102 -69.45 -38.43 -8.14
N GLU A 103 -68.49 -37.94 -7.38
CA GLU A 103 -68.36 -38.17 -5.95
C GLU A 103 -68.14 -36.83 -5.26
N ARG A 104 -68.88 -36.56 -4.19
CA ARG A 104 -68.91 -35.23 -3.53
C ARG A 104 -68.07 -35.16 -2.26
N HIS A 105 -66.92 -35.81 -2.27
CA HIS A 105 -65.99 -35.83 -1.15
C HIS A 105 -64.56 -35.90 -1.65
N PHE A 106 -63.60 -35.68 -0.78
CA PHE A 106 -62.20 -36.02 -1.02
C PHE A 106 -61.64 -36.82 0.16
N PHE A 107 -60.50 -37.43 -0.04
CA PHE A 107 -59.81 -38.20 0.98
C PHE A 107 -58.51 -37.52 1.38
N VAL A 108 -58.08 -37.72 2.61
CA VAL A 108 -56.72 -37.44 3.09
C VAL A 108 -56.12 -38.77 3.51
N ILE A 109 -54.95 -39.11 2.98
CA ILE A 109 -54.29 -40.37 3.31
C ILE A 109 -53.71 -40.26 4.73
N VAL A 110 -54.13 -41.13 5.65
CA VAL A 110 -53.60 -41.18 7.03
C VAL A 110 -52.41 -42.12 7.10
N SER A 111 -52.49 -43.27 6.44
CA SER A 111 -51.40 -44.24 6.35
C SER A 111 -51.50 -45.08 5.09
N GLY A 112 -50.34 -45.48 4.57
CA GLY A 112 -50.19 -46.27 3.35
C GLY A 112 -50.06 -45.40 2.10
N HIS A 113 -49.99 -46.03 0.91
CA HIS A 113 -49.84 -45.34 -0.37
C HIS A 113 -50.90 -45.75 -1.40
N ALA A 114 -51.34 -44.77 -2.19
CA ALA A 114 -52.29 -44.95 -3.29
C ALA A 114 -51.65 -44.51 -4.61
N VAL A 115 -51.86 -45.27 -5.68
CA VAL A 115 -51.51 -44.83 -7.03
C VAL A 115 -52.71 -44.15 -7.68
N VAL A 116 -52.49 -42.98 -8.27
CA VAL A 116 -53.47 -42.24 -9.08
C VAL A 116 -53.14 -42.47 -10.54
N PHE A 117 -54.10 -42.97 -11.30
CA PHE A 117 -53.94 -43.34 -12.70
C PHE A 117 -55.19 -43.03 -13.50
N ARG A 118 -55.05 -42.98 -14.81
CA ARG A 118 -56.17 -42.79 -15.74
C ARG A 118 -56.13 -43.87 -16.81
N ALA A 119 -57.27 -44.47 -17.10
CA ALA A 119 -57.39 -45.38 -18.22
C ALA A 119 -57.65 -44.56 -19.50
N ASP A 120 -56.91 -44.87 -20.57
CA ASP A 120 -57.18 -44.30 -21.89
C ASP A 120 -58.37 -45.00 -22.59
N ALA A 121 -58.62 -44.65 -23.85
CA ALA A 121 -59.75 -45.21 -24.61
C ALA A 121 -59.58 -46.71 -24.98
N GLU A 122 -58.36 -47.24 -24.89
CA GLU A 122 -58.02 -48.64 -25.17
C GLU A 122 -57.98 -49.48 -23.89
N GLY A 123 -58.01 -48.82 -22.72
CA GLY A 123 -58.07 -49.42 -21.39
C GLY A 123 -56.71 -49.50 -20.70
N ASP A 124 -55.66 -48.90 -21.27
CA ASP A 124 -54.33 -48.89 -20.70
C ASP A 124 -54.23 -47.85 -19.56
N GLU A 125 -53.70 -48.29 -18.41
CA GLU A 125 -53.56 -47.45 -17.21
C GLU A 125 -52.29 -46.58 -17.30
N VAL A 126 -52.47 -45.25 -17.37
CA VAL A 126 -51.38 -44.27 -17.26
C VAL A 126 -51.31 -43.77 -15.81
N GLU A 127 -50.22 -44.08 -15.12
CA GLU A 127 -49.97 -43.63 -13.75
C GLU A 127 -49.51 -42.16 -13.72
N PHE A 128 -50.16 -41.34 -12.90
CA PHE A 128 -49.79 -39.92 -12.73
C PHE A 128 -48.93 -39.68 -11.50
N ASN A 129 -49.28 -40.31 -10.38
CA ASN A 129 -48.58 -40.08 -9.12
C ASN A 129 -48.87 -41.20 -8.12
N VAL A 130 -47.97 -41.37 -7.16
CA VAL A 130 -48.18 -42.18 -5.97
C VAL A 130 -48.29 -41.25 -4.79
N ASN A 131 -49.43 -41.27 -4.11
CA ASN A 131 -49.71 -40.41 -2.97
C ASN A 131 -49.56 -41.16 -1.65
N GLY A 132 -48.95 -40.49 -0.67
CA GLY A 132 -48.61 -41.05 0.63
C GLY A 132 -49.29 -40.34 1.81
N PRO A 133 -48.95 -40.72 3.05
CA PRO A 133 -49.54 -40.15 4.26
C PRO A 133 -49.47 -38.62 4.31
N GLY A 134 -50.57 -37.99 4.67
CA GLY A 134 -50.77 -36.54 4.69
C GLY A 134 -51.29 -35.96 3.38
N GLU A 135 -51.25 -36.66 2.25
CA GLU A 135 -51.65 -36.07 0.97
C GLU A 135 -53.16 -36.22 0.68
N PRO A 136 -53.81 -35.19 0.11
CA PRO A 136 -55.23 -35.27 -0.28
C PRO A 136 -55.40 -36.03 -1.61
N LEU A 137 -56.56 -36.64 -1.82
CA LEU A 137 -56.97 -37.32 -3.04
C LEU A 137 -58.40 -36.99 -3.42
N GLY A 138 -58.60 -36.56 -4.66
CA GLY A 138 -59.92 -36.23 -5.22
C GLY A 138 -60.39 -34.82 -4.92
N GLU A 139 -59.56 -33.98 -4.31
CA GLU A 139 -59.82 -32.58 -3.97
C GLU A 139 -60.17 -31.72 -5.20
N LEU A 140 -59.60 -32.04 -6.37
CA LEU A 140 -59.91 -31.39 -7.65
C LEU A 140 -61.40 -31.52 -8.04
N GLY A 141 -62.08 -32.56 -7.56
CA GLY A 141 -63.51 -32.77 -7.77
C GLY A 141 -64.36 -31.63 -7.22
N TYR A 142 -63.88 -30.88 -6.21
CA TYR A 142 -64.58 -29.74 -5.64
C TYR A 142 -64.86 -28.66 -6.71
N PHE A 143 -63.89 -28.40 -7.59
CA PHE A 143 -63.98 -27.40 -8.66
C PHE A 143 -64.69 -27.91 -9.93
N ALA A 144 -65.08 -29.19 -9.94
CA ALA A 144 -65.66 -29.88 -11.09
C ALA A 144 -67.00 -30.56 -10.76
N ASP A 145 -67.77 -29.99 -9.84
CA ASP A 145 -69.09 -30.49 -9.39
C ASP A 145 -69.09 -31.96 -8.91
N GLY A 146 -67.96 -32.42 -8.38
CA GLY A 146 -67.74 -33.78 -7.91
C GLY A 146 -67.22 -34.76 -8.95
N ARG A 147 -67.07 -34.35 -10.21
CA ARG A 147 -66.59 -35.25 -11.27
C ARG A 147 -65.09 -35.55 -11.12
N ARG A 148 -64.73 -36.84 -11.13
CA ARG A 148 -63.35 -37.32 -10.98
C ARG A 148 -62.58 -37.28 -12.29
N SER A 149 -61.38 -36.69 -12.26
CA SER A 149 -60.47 -36.63 -13.41
C SER A 149 -59.61 -37.88 -13.60
N ALA A 150 -59.42 -38.68 -12.55
CA ALA A 150 -58.59 -39.88 -12.52
C ALA A 150 -59.12 -40.90 -11.49
N SER A 151 -58.64 -42.13 -11.61
CA SER A 151 -58.90 -43.23 -10.67
C SER A 151 -57.79 -43.31 -9.60
N ALA A 152 -58.09 -43.88 -8.43
CA ALA A 152 -57.09 -44.15 -7.40
C ALA A 152 -57.22 -45.57 -6.84
N ARG A 153 -56.10 -46.29 -6.76
CA ARG A 153 -56.00 -47.68 -6.25
C ARG A 153 -54.98 -47.77 -5.12
N ALA A 154 -55.32 -48.53 -4.09
CA ALA A 154 -54.46 -48.77 -2.95
C ALA A 154 -53.28 -49.69 -3.31
N LEU A 155 -52.03 -49.29 -3.04
CA LEU A 155 -50.84 -50.14 -3.22
C LEU A 155 -50.61 -51.08 -2.03
N GLU A 156 -51.09 -50.65 -0.87
CA GLU A 156 -51.09 -51.36 0.42
C GLU A 156 -52.40 -51.06 1.17
N ASP A 157 -52.58 -51.61 2.37
CA ASP A 157 -53.77 -51.30 3.16
C ASP A 157 -53.74 -49.82 3.58
N LEU A 158 -54.78 -49.08 3.17
CA LEU A 158 -54.90 -47.64 3.36
C LEU A 158 -55.86 -47.31 4.50
N GLU A 159 -55.45 -46.35 5.34
CA GLU A 159 -56.37 -45.59 6.19
C GLU A 159 -56.55 -44.20 5.60
N LEU A 160 -57.80 -43.80 5.38
CA LEU A 160 -58.18 -42.54 4.77
C LEU A 160 -59.14 -41.76 5.68
N LEU A 161 -59.04 -40.44 5.65
CA LEU A 161 -60.05 -39.52 6.16
C LEU A 161 -60.84 -38.93 5.01
N GLN A 162 -62.12 -39.27 4.90
CA GLN A 162 -63.05 -38.71 3.93
C GLN A 162 -63.67 -37.42 4.47
N VAL A 163 -63.71 -36.37 3.65
CA VAL A 163 -64.37 -35.09 3.95
C VAL A 163 -65.30 -34.73 2.79
N ASP A 164 -66.57 -34.45 3.10
CA ASP A 164 -67.58 -34.09 2.10
C ASP A 164 -67.42 -32.63 1.62
N PHE A 165 -67.69 -32.37 0.34
CA PHE A 165 -67.58 -31.04 -0.26
C PHE A 165 -68.60 -30.03 0.26
N ALA A 166 -69.77 -30.50 0.69
CA ALA A 166 -70.77 -29.66 1.33
C ALA A 166 -70.26 -29.10 2.66
N ASP A 167 -69.56 -29.93 3.44
CA ASP A 167 -68.93 -29.51 4.69
C ASP A 167 -67.68 -28.67 4.46
N LEU A 168 -66.93 -28.92 3.38
CA LEU A 168 -65.76 -28.15 2.98
C LEU A 168 -66.06 -26.65 2.77
N SER A 169 -67.24 -26.31 2.23
CA SER A 169 -67.64 -24.91 2.05
C SER A 169 -67.84 -24.20 3.39
N ARG A 170 -68.40 -24.90 4.37
CA ARG A 170 -68.52 -24.43 5.75
C ARG A 170 -67.15 -24.35 6.45
N CYS A 171 -66.20 -25.22 6.08
CA CYS A 171 -64.82 -25.14 6.54
C CYS A 171 -64.12 -23.87 6.06
N PHE A 172 -64.38 -23.40 4.83
CA PHE A 172 -63.79 -22.15 4.32
C PHE A 172 -64.33 -20.91 5.03
N GLU A 173 -65.60 -20.92 5.43
CA GLU A 173 -66.17 -19.83 6.25
C GLU A 173 -65.50 -19.77 7.64
N LEU A 174 -65.26 -20.93 8.26
CA LEU A 174 -64.62 -21.02 9.59
C LEU A 174 -63.10 -20.78 9.53
N ALA A 175 -62.44 -21.19 8.46
CA ALA A 175 -61.01 -21.02 8.23
C ALA A 175 -60.75 -20.60 6.76
N PRO A 176 -60.80 -19.29 6.45
CA PRO A 176 -60.54 -18.79 5.09
C PRO A 176 -59.17 -19.18 4.54
N GLN A 177 -58.18 -19.35 5.42
CA GLN A 177 -56.83 -19.81 5.05
C GLN A 177 -56.83 -21.20 4.40
N LEU A 178 -57.77 -22.07 4.77
CA LEU A 178 -57.91 -23.42 4.18
C LEU A 178 -58.25 -23.35 2.69
N ALA A 179 -58.97 -22.32 2.24
CA ALA A 179 -59.27 -22.12 0.83
C ALA A 179 -58.00 -21.75 0.04
N ILE A 180 -57.10 -20.97 0.64
CA ILE A 180 -55.81 -20.57 0.05
C ILE A 180 -54.88 -21.78 -0.04
N GLU A 181 -54.72 -22.54 1.04
CA GLU A 181 -53.86 -23.74 1.07
C GLU A 181 -54.38 -24.84 0.12
N LEU A 182 -55.70 -24.98 -0.03
CA LEU A 182 -56.30 -25.84 -1.05
C LEU A 182 -55.97 -25.37 -2.47
N LEU A 183 -56.07 -24.07 -2.74
CA LEU A 183 -55.72 -23.50 -4.04
C LEU A 183 -54.23 -23.65 -4.35
N ASP A 184 -53.35 -23.47 -3.36
CA ASP A 184 -51.90 -23.64 -3.52
C ASP A 184 -51.54 -25.12 -3.77
N THR A 185 -52.09 -26.04 -2.98
CA THR A 185 -51.88 -27.49 -3.16
C THR A 185 -52.37 -27.96 -4.53
N VAL A 186 -53.56 -27.49 -4.94
CA VAL A 186 -54.11 -27.76 -6.26
C VAL A 186 -53.24 -27.15 -7.36
N SER A 187 -52.75 -25.92 -7.17
CA SER A 187 -51.89 -25.23 -8.14
C SER A 187 -50.54 -25.91 -8.33
N GLU A 188 -49.88 -26.33 -7.25
CA GLU A 188 -48.62 -27.10 -7.33
C GLU A 188 -48.81 -28.47 -7.97
N ARG A 189 -49.90 -29.18 -7.62
CA ARG A 189 -50.19 -30.49 -8.19
C ARG A 189 -50.53 -30.39 -9.68
N LEU A 190 -51.26 -29.34 -10.08
CA LEU A 190 -51.55 -29.04 -11.48
C LEU A 190 -50.29 -28.63 -12.26
N ARG A 191 -49.36 -27.87 -11.66
CA ARG A 191 -48.04 -27.57 -12.27
C ARG A 191 -47.28 -28.86 -12.58
N ARG A 192 -47.22 -29.82 -11.64
CA ARG A 192 -46.59 -31.13 -11.85
C ARG A 192 -47.32 -31.96 -12.91
N GLN A 193 -48.65 -31.95 -12.93
CA GLN A 193 -49.45 -32.71 -13.89
C GLN A 193 -49.40 -32.11 -15.31
N SER A 194 -49.34 -30.79 -15.46
CA SER A 194 -49.24 -30.12 -16.76
C SER A 194 -47.94 -30.47 -17.49
N LEU A 195 -46.83 -30.62 -16.77
CA LEU A 195 -45.54 -31.09 -17.31
C LEU A 195 -45.60 -32.52 -17.86
N ILE A 196 -46.40 -33.40 -17.24
CA ILE A 196 -46.56 -34.81 -17.66
C ILE A 196 -47.58 -34.94 -18.81
N TYR A 197 -48.57 -34.03 -18.87
CA TYR A 197 -49.62 -34.02 -19.88
C TYR A 197 -49.20 -33.41 -21.23
N GLU A 198 -48.24 -32.48 -21.26
CA GLU A 198 -47.69 -31.96 -22.52
C GLU A 198 -47.07 -33.07 -23.39
N GLU A 199 -46.66 -34.19 -22.79
CA GLU A 199 -46.13 -35.35 -23.53
C GLU A 199 -47.19 -36.35 -24.03
N THR A 200 -48.45 -36.33 -23.57
CA THR A 200 -49.34 -37.51 -23.74
C THR A 200 -50.79 -37.34 -24.19
N ALA A 201 -51.35 -36.15 -24.50
CA ALA A 201 -52.78 -36.13 -24.92
C ALA A 201 -53.15 -35.25 -26.12
N HIS A 202 -53.46 -35.92 -27.23
CA HIS A 202 -54.41 -35.45 -28.24
C HIS A 202 -55.85 -35.77 -27.79
N GLY A 203 -56.69 -34.75 -27.53
CA GLY A 203 -58.16 -34.90 -27.61
C GLY A 203 -59.01 -34.55 -26.37
N ARG A 204 -59.44 -33.27 -26.31
CA ARG A 204 -60.64 -32.62 -25.70
C ARG A 204 -61.61 -33.37 -24.75
N ASN A 205 -61.92 -32.75 -23.60
CA ASN A 205 -63.23 -32.15 -23.22
C ASN A 205 -63.31 -31.75 -21.72
N VAL A 206 -64.00 -30.63 -21.44
CA VAL A 206 -64.48 -30.06 -20.14
C VAL A 206 -63.44 -29.79 -19.04
N ALA A 207 -62.53 -30.72 -18.73
CA ALA A 207 -61.38 -30.47 -17.85
C ALA A 207 -60.50 -29.34 -18.39
N GLU A 208 -60.43 -29.19 -19.72
CA GLU A 208 -59.80 -28.05 -20.40
C GLU A 208 -60.37 -26.68 -20.01
N ARG A 209 -61.65 -26.54 -19.66
CA ARG A 209 -62.21 -25.22 -19.27
C ARG A 209 -61.78 -24.82 -17.86
N SER A 210 -61.89 -25.74 -16.91
CA SER A 210 -61.45 -25.49 -15.53
C SER A 210 -59.92 -25.37 -15.44
N LEU A 211 -59.17 -26.19 -16.18
CA LEU A 211 -57.71 -26.10 -16.29
C LEU A 211 -57.26 -24.82 -17.03
N ARG A 212 -58.02 -24.34 -18.03
CA ARG A 212 -57.73 -23.08 -18.72
C ARG A 212 -57.98 -21.87 -17.81
N HIS A 213 -59.09 -21.83 -17.07
CA HIS A 213 -59.32 -20.75 -16.11
C HIS A 213 -58.25 -20.74 -15.01
N LEU A 214 -57.82 -21.91 -14.52
CA LEU A 214 -56.74 -22.04 -13.51
C LEU A 214 -55.33 -21.76 -14.08
N SER A 215 -55.06 -22.12 -15.34
CA SER A 215 -53.83 -21.76 -16.05
C SER A 215 -53.75 -20.25 -16.30
N GLU A 216 -54.88 -19.59 -16.57
CA GLU A 216 -54.97 -18.13 -16.65
C GLU A 216 -54.66 -17.46 -15.30
N PHE A 217 -55.05 -18.05 -14.17
CA PHE A 217 -54.63 -17.60 -12.82
C PHE A 217 -53.12 -17.74 -12.57
N LEU A 218 -52.49 -18.79 -13.11
CA LEU A 218 -51.04 -19.02 -12.96
C LEU A 218 -50.19 -18.08 -13.85
N SER A 219 -50.73 -17.65 -15.00
CA SER A 219 -50.04 -16.74 -15.93
C SER A 219 -49.70 -15.35 -15.35
N PHE A 220 -50.36 -14.93 -14.26
CA PHE A 220 -50.08 -13.66 -13.58
C PHE A 220 -48.73 -13.62 -12.87
N SER A 221 -48.31 -14.75 -12.29
CA SER A 221 -47.01 -14.85 -11.61
C SER A 221 -45.85 -14.90 -12.60
N GLU A 222 -46.07 -15.42 -13.81
CA GLU A 222 -45.04 -15.52 -14.85
C GLU A 222 -44.82 -14.20 -15.61
N ALA A 223 -45.89 -13.42 -15.83
CA ALA A 223 -45.79 -12.12 -16.53
C ALA A 223 -44.89 -11.10 -15.81
N SER A 224 -44.79 -11.19 -14.48
CA SER A 224 -43.94 -10.31 -13.66
C SER A 224 -42.43 -10.52 -13.91
N ALA A 225 -42.02 -11.64 -14.50
CA ALA A 225 -40.61 -11.98 -14.75
C ALA A 225 -40.07 -11.48 -16.09
N LEU A 226 -40.93 -11.00 -17.02
CA LEU A 226 -40.56 -10.73 -18.41
C LEU A 226 -40.29 -9.25 -18.75
N GLY A 227 -40.10 -8.38 -17.76
CA GLY A 227 -39.71 -6.98 -17.97
C GLY A 227 -40.78 -6.10 -18.62
N GLN A 228 -42.06 -6.48 -18.50
CA GLN A 228 -43.18 -5.67 -18.98
C GLN A 228 -43.53 -4.53 -18.00
N GLY A 229 -44.11 -3.43 -18.50
CA GLY A 229 -44.52 -2.28 -17.68
C GLY A 229 -45.73 -2.60 -16.80
N ILE A 230 -46.00 -1.76 -15.79
CA ILE A 230 -47.20 -1.91 -14.94
C ILE A 230 -48.49 -1.85 -15.77
N GLU A 231 -48.44 -1.13 -16.90
CA GLU A 231 -49.54 -0.99 -17.85
C GLU A 231 -49.94 -2.33 -18.46
N ASP A 232 -48.95 -3.15 -18.85
CA ASP A 232 -49.20 -4.45 -19.47
C ASP A 232 -49.74 -5.44 -18.44
N LEU A 233 -49.28 -5.34 -17.19
CA LEU A 233 -49.82 -6.11 -16.07
C LEU A 233 -51.28 -5.74 -15.78
N ILE A 234 -51.61 -4.45 -15.75
CA ILE A 234 -53.00 -3.97 -15.58
C ILE A 234 -53.89 -4.51 -16.69
N GLU A 235 -53.43 -4.42 -17.95
CA GLU A 235 -54.15 -4.89 -19.13
C GLU A 235 -54.42 -6.40 -19.04
N GLN A 236 -53.41 -7.19 -18.66
CA GLN A 236 -53.55 -8.63 -18.48
C GLN A 236 -54.53 -8.98 -17.34
N ILE A 237 -54.45 -8.29 -16.19
CA ILE A 237 -55.40 -8.48 -15.07
C ILE A 237 -56.82 -8.16 -15.54
N VAL A 238 -57.03 -7.06 -16.25
CA VAL A 238 -58.34 -6.64 -16.75
C VAL A 238 -58.93 -7.63 -17.76
N HIS A 239 -58.14 -8.07 -18.73
CA HIS A 239 -58.58 -9.05 -19.73
C HIS A 239 -58.97 -10.38 -19.10
N THR A 240 -58.16 -10.87 -18.16
CA THR A 240 -58.43 -12.13 -17.49
C THR A 240 -59.62 -12.01 -16.54
N ALA A 241 -59.77 -10.89 -15.80
CA ALA A 241 -60.95 -10.64 -14.95
C ALA A 241 -62.25 -10.74 -15.76
N SER A 242 -62.29 -10.11 -16.93
CA SER A 242 -63.47 -10.11 -17.81
C SER A 242 -63.82 -11.53 -18.27
N ARG A 243 -62.81 -12.31 -18.67
CA ARG A 243 -62.99 -13.70 -19.16
C ARG A 243 -63.39 -14.67 -18.05
N VAL A 244 -62.70 -14.64 -16.91
CA VAL A 244 -62.95 -15.53 -15.77
C VAL A 244 -64.35 -15.28 -15.19
N MET A 245 -64.74 -14.01 -15.08
CA MET A 245 -66.04 -13.62 -14.55
C MET A 245 -67.18 -13.67 -15.57
N GLN A 246 -66.89 -14.03 -16.84
CA GLN A 246 -67.84 -14.03 -17.96
C GLN A 246 -68.61 -12.71 -18.04
N ALA A 247 -67.86 -11.61 -18.07
CA ALA A 247 -68.37 -10.26 -18.04
C ALA A 247 -67.83 -9.44 -19.20
N ASP A 248 -68.62 -8.45 -19.62
CA ASP A 248 -68.33 -7.62 -20.79
C ASP A 248 -67.05 -6.80 -20.61
N ARG A 249 -66.85 -6.22 -19.43
CA ARG A 249 -65.65 -5.41 -19.12
C ARG A 249 -65.20 -5.57 -17.67
N ALA A 250 -63.91 -5.35 -17.46
CA ALA A 250 -63.32 -5.18 -16.15
C ALA A 250 -62.40 -3.96 -16.11
N THR A 251 -62.04 -3.51 -14.91
CA THR A 251 -61.13 -2.40 -14.69
C THR A 251 -60.40 -2.62 -13.36
N LEU A 252 -59.08 -2.49 -13.37
CA LEU A 252 -58.25 -2.48 -12.15
C LEU A 252 -57.86 -1.04 -11.85
N PHE A 253 -58.36 -0.50 -10.74
CA PHE A 253 -57.98 0.81 -10.24
C PHE A 253 -56.91 0.67 -9.16
N LEU A 254 -55.76 1.31 -9.33
CA LEU A 254 -54.71 1.41 -8.33
C LEU A 254 -54.88 2.69 -7.50
N LEU A 255 -54.62 2.60 -6.20
CA LEU A 255 -54.79 3.70 -5.25
C LEU A 255 -53.52 4.55 -5.18
N ASP A 256 -53.63 5.82 -5.59
CA ASP A 256 -52.62 6.84 -5.33
C ASP A 256 -52.96 7.55 -4.01
N ARG A 257 -52.23 7.19 -2.96
CA ARG A 257 -52.43 7.75 -1.61
C ARG A 257 -51.99 9.20 -1.50
N THR A 258 -51.06 9.66 -2.35
CA THR A 258 -50.57 11.04 -2.31
C THR A 258 -51.58 12.01 -2.92
N ALA A 259 -52.21 11.61 -4.01
CA ALA A 259 -53.26 12.38 -4.67
C ALA A 259 -54.67 12.15 -4.07
N GLY A 260 -54.88 11.05 -3.35
CA GLY A 260 -56.21 10.65 -2.88
C GLY A 260 -57.13 10.19 -4.01
N GLU A 261 -56.55 9.64 -5.08
CA GLU A 261 -57.23 9.26 -6.31
C GLU A 261 -57.05 7.76 -6.60
N LEU A 262 -58.03 7.18 -7.29
CA LEU A 262 -57.93 5.89 -7.95
C LEU A 262 -57.60 6.12 -9.42
N TRP A 263 -56.58 5.44 -9.93
CA TRP A 263 -56.22 5.54 -11.33
C TRP A 263 -56.17 4.17 -12.00
N SER A 264 -56.52 4.13 -13.29
CA SER A 264 -56.49 2.92 -14.11
C SER A 264 -56.09 3.24 -15.53
N MET A 265 -55.60 2.24 -16.26
CA MET A 265 -55.35 2.29 -17.69
C MET A 265 -56.40 1.43 -18.39
N VAL A 266 -57.12 2.03 -19.34
CA VAL A 266 -58.12 1.33 -20.16
C VAL A 266 -57.67 1.35 -21.62
N ALA A 267 -57.72 0.19 -22.26
CA ALA A 267 -57.52 0.05 -23.70
C ALA A 267 -58.84 0.38 -24.42
N GLU A 268 -58.82 1.38 -25.31
CA GLU A 268 -59.90 1.69 -26.25
C GLU A 268 -59.44 1.39 -27.69
N ASP A 269 -60.38 1.25 -28.64
CA ASP A 269 -60.11 0.98 -30.07
C ASP A 269 -59.14 1.97 -30.75
N GLN A 270 -58.81 3.11 -30.12
CA GLN A 270 -57.90 4.15 -30.64
C GLN A 270 -56.71 4.50 -29.71
N GLY A 271 -56.42 3.70 -28.66
CA GLY A 271 -55.23 3.87 -27.83
C GLY A 271 -55.43 3.61 -26.34
N ARG A 272 -54.38 3.90 -25.56
CA ARG A 272 -54.34 3.76 -24.10
C ARG A 272 -54.77 5.07 -23.43
N ARG A 273 -55.80 5.04 -22.58
CA ARG A 273 -56.26 6.22 -21.82
C ARG A 273 -56.14 5.97 -20.32
N GLN A 274 -55.54 6.93 -19.61
CA GLN A 274 -55.53 6.95 -18.15
C GLN A 274 -56.84 7.55 -17.62
N ILE A 275 -57.49 6.82 -16.72
CA ILE A 275 -58.69 7.27 -15.99
C ILE A 275 -58.27 7.57 -14.56
N ARG A 276 -58.68 8.71 -14.02
CA ARG A 276 -58.52 9.09 -12.62
C ARG A 276 -59.87 9.44 -12.02
N VAL A 277 -60.19 8.87 -10.87
CA VAL A 277 -61.42 9.14 -10.13
C VAL A 277 -61.07 9.38 -8.65
N PRO A 278 -61.79 10.25 -7.93
CA PRO A 278 -61.54 10.44 -6.51
C PRO A 278 -61.76 9.14 -5.73
N ALA A 279 -60.84 8.80 -4.82
CA ALA A 279 -60.87 7.52 -4.09
C ALA A 279 -62.06 7.38 -3.11
N HIS A 280 -62.86 8.43 -2.95
CA HIS A 280 -64.05 8.47 -2.08
C HIS A 280 -65.38 8.47 -2.85
N ALA A 281 -65.34 8.47 -4.19
CA ALA A 281 -66.52 8.64 -5.02
C ALA A 281 -66.88 7.35 -5.79
N GLY A 282 -68.20 7.12 -5.95
CA GLY A 282 -68.73 6.02 -6.74
C GLY A 282 -68.66 4.64 -6.06
N ILE A 283 -69.04 3.60 -6.81
CA ILE A 283 -68.95 2.19 -6.38
C ILE A 283 -67.52 1.81 -5.96
N ALA A 284 -66.52 2.18 -6.76
CA ALA A 284 -65.11 1.94 -6.48
C ALA A 284 -64.64 2.64 -5.19
N GLY A 285 -65.03 3.89 -4.97
CA GLY A 285 -64.70 4.63 -3.74
C GLY A 285 -65.37 4.07 -2.49
N TRP A 286 -66.60 3.55 -2.61
CA TRP A 286 -67.25 2.85 -1.49
C TRP A 286 -66.46 1.60 -1.07
N VAL A 287 -65.97 0.83 -2.05
CA VAL A 287 -65.13 -0.36 -1.79
C VAL A 287 -63.78 0.05 -1.20
N VAL A 288 -63.19 1.18 -1.58
CA VAL A 288 -61.97 1.71 -0.94
C VAL A 288 -62.19 2.00 0.54
N GLN A 289 -63.35 2.57 0.91
CA GLN A 289 -63.66 2.98 2.28
C GLN A 289 -64.02 1.81 3.19
N ASN A 290 -64.87 0.90 2.72
CA ASN A 290 -65.39 -0.20 3.52
C ASN A 290 -64.51 -1.45 3.40
N GLY A 291 -63.86 -1.60 2.26
CA GLY A 291 -62.90 -2.67 2.05
C GLY A 291 -63.51 -4.06 1.94
N GLU A 292 -64.77 -4.10 1.48
CA GLU A 292 -65.60 -5.29 1.27
C GLU A 292 -65.99 -5.41 -0.21
N ILE A 293 -66.31 -6.62 -0.65
CA ILE A 293 -66.85 -6.85 -2.00
C ILE A 293 -68.27 -6.31 -2.07
N LEU A 294 -68.58 -5.59 -3.14
CA LEU A 294 -69.90 -5.05 -3.42
C LEU A 294 -70.44 -5.62 -4.73
N ASN A 295 -71.55 -6.35 -4.63
CA ASN A 295 -72.32 -6.86 -5.76
C ASN A 295 -73.57 -5.98 -5.95
N VAL A 296 -73.68 -5.34 -7.11
CA VAL A 296 -74.77 -4.44 -7.50
C VAL A 296 -75.53 -5.06 -8.67
N PRO A 297 -76.71 -5.67 -8.44
CA PRO A 297 -77.48 -6.35 -9.48
C PRO A 297 -78.11 -5.41 -10.53
N ASP A 298 -78.39 -4.17 -10.15
CA ASP A 298 -78.87 -3.10 -11.03
C ASP A 298 -78.13 -1.80 -10.73
N ALA A 299 -77.25 -1.38 -11.65
CA ALA A 299 -76.40 -0.21 -11.47
C ALA A 299 -77.20 1.10 -11.43
N TYR A 300 -78.30 1.23 -12.19
CA TYR A 300 -79.07 2.47 -12.24
C TYR A 300 -80.00 2.66 -11.03
N ALA A 301 -80.24 1.58 -10.28
CA ALA A 301 -80.99 1.60 -9.03
C ALA A 301 -80.10 1.91 -7.80
N ASP A 302 -78.77 1.93 -7.95
CA ASP A 302 -77.82 2.18 -6.85
C ASP A 302 -77.39 3.65 -6.80
N ASP A 303 -77.64 4.33 -5.68
CA ASP A 303 -77.31 5.75 -5.48
C ASP A 303 -75.80 6.05 -5.60
N ARG A 304 -74.93 5.04 -5.49
CA ARG A 304 -73.47 5.18 -5.61
C ARG A 304 -73.00 5.09 -7.06
N PHE A 305 -73.84 4.68 -8.00
CA PHE A 305 -73.46 4.60 -9.41
C PHE A 305 -73.50 5.99 -10.06
N ASN A 306 -72.49 6.32 -10.86
CA ASN A 306 -72.45 7.58 -11.62
C ASN A 306 -72.82 7.34 -13.10
N PRO A 307 -74.06 7.63 -13.53
CA PRO A 307 -74.50 7.41 -14.90
C PRO A 307 -73.97 8.45 -15.91
N GLU A 308 -73.19 9.45 -15.48
CA GLU A 308 -72.60 10.43 -16.41
C GLU A 308 -71.56 9.80 -17.35
N VAL A 309 -70.85 8.77 -16.88
CA VAL A 309 -69.84 8.07 -17.69
C VAL A 309 -70.54 7.29 -18.80
N ASP A 310 -71.57 6.51 -18.47
CA ASP A 310 -72.43 5.79 -19.42
C ASP A 310 -73.07 6.74 -20.45
N ARG A 311 -73.60 7.89 -20.00
CA ARG A 311 -74.18 8.91 -20.89
C ARG A 311 -73.18 9.50 -21.87
N LYS A 312 -71.90 9.63 -21.49
CA LYS A 312 -70.83 10.17 -22.35
C LYS A 312 -70.30 9.13 -23.33
N THR A 313 -70.25 7.86 -22.94
CA THR A 313 -69.68 6.77 -23.75
C THR A 313 -70.72 6.03 -24.58
N GLY A 314 -72.01 6.21 -24.29
CA GLY A 314 -73.10 5.44 -24.90
C GLY A 314 -73.18 3.98 -24.41
N TYR A 315 -72.39 3.64 -23.38
CA TYR A 315 -72.35 2.33 -22.77
C TYR A 315 -73.46 2.19 -21.72
N VAL A 316 -73.98 0.97 -21.50
CA VAL A 316 -75.03 0.71 -20.50
C VAL A 316 -74.55 -0.32 -19.50
N THR A 317 -74.34 0.11 -18.26
CA THR A 317 -73.98 -0.74 -17.14
C THR A 317 -75.25 -1.32 -16.48
N ARG A 318 -75.44 -2.63 -16.56
CA ARG A 318 -76.55 -3.39 -15.97
C ARG A 318 -76.23 -3.85 -14.55
N ASN A 319 -75.13 -4.57 -14.36
CA ASN A 319 -74.70 -5.08 -13.06
C ASN A 319 -73.20 -4.86 -12.86
N VAL A 320 -72.79 -4.69 -11.60
CA VAL A 320 -71.42 -4.38 -11.20
C VAL A 320 -71.00 -5.28 -10.05
N LEU A 321 -69.82 -5.86 -10.15
CA LEU A 321 -69.15 -6.53 -9.04
C LEU A 321 -67.81 -5.83 -8.80
N CYS A 322 -67.62 -5.27 -7.61
CA CYS A 322 -66.42 -4.51 -7.27
C CYS A 322 -65.81 -5.01 -5.96
N GLY A 323 -64.49 -5.15 -5.91
CA GLY A 323 -63.79 -5.79 -4.81
C GLY A 323 -62.42 -5.19 -4.52
N PRO A 324 -61.96 -5.23 -3.27
CA PRO A 324 -60.71 -4.64 -2.85
C PRO A 324 -59.51 -5.52 -3.22
N VAL A 325 -58.44 -4.89 -3.69
CA VAL A 325 -57.13 -5.51 -3.93
C VAL A 325 -56.26 -5.20 -2.73
N ARG A 326 -55.99 -6.22 -1.89
CA ARG A 326 -55.23 -6.07 -0.65
C ARG A 326 -53.95 -6.90 -0.66
N ASN A 327 -52.84 -6.29 -0.26
CA ASN A 327 -51.60 -7.05 -0.08
C ASN A 327 -51.70 -7.99 1.13
N PHE A 328 -50.69 -8.84 1.32
CA PHE A 328 -50.62 -9.77 2.45
C PHE A 328 -50.61 -9.10 3.83
N ALA A 329 -50.19 -7.83 3.91
CA ALA A 329 -50.27 -7.04 5.14
C ALA A 329 -51.69 -6.48 5.40
N GLY A 330 -52.66 -6.75 4.52
CA GLY A 330 -54.04 -6.28 4.61
C GLY A 330 -54.25 -4.86 4.09
N GLU A 331 -53.20 -4.21 3.58
CA GLU A 331 -53.27 -2.85 3.05
C GLU A 331 -53.96 -2.85 1.68
N LEU A 332 -54.87 -1.88 1.48
CA LEU A 332 -55.53 -1.70 0.20
C LEU A 332 -54.56 -1.07 -0.81
N ILE A 333 -54.33 -1.78 -1.92
CA ILE A 333 -53.53 -1.36 -3.07
C ILE A 333 -54.42 -0.74 -4.15
N GLY A 334 -55.67 -1.19 -4.26
CA GLY A 334 -56.58 -0.78 -5.32
C GLY A 334 -57.92 -1.49 -5.24
N VAL A 335 -58.71 -1.41 -6.32
CA VAL A 335 -59.98 -2.12 -6.47
C VAL A 335 -60.11 -2.70 -7.87
N VAL A 336 -60.66 -3.91 -7.99
CA VAL A 336 -61.08 -4.49 -9.27
C VAL A 336 -62.57 -4.29 -9.40
N GLN A 337 -63.01 -3.87 -10.59
CA GLN A 337 -64.41 -3.75 -10.93
C GLN A 337 -64.68 -4.58 -12.19
N VAL A 338 -65.76 -5.33 -12.18
CA VAL A 338 -66.25 -6.11 -13.32
C VAL A 338 -67.70 -5.73 -13.57
N ILE A 339 -68.06 -5.48 -14.82
CA ILE A 339 -69.37 -4.97 -15.20
C ILE A 339 -70.00 -5.81 -16.30
N ASN A 340 -71.33 -5.89 -16.27
CA ASN A 340 -72.15 -6.57 -17.27
C ASN A 340 -71.82 -8.06 -17.46
N LYS A 341 -72.27 -8.89 -16.51
CA LYS A 341 -72.23 -10.34 -16.69
C LYS A 341 -72.97 -10.77 -17.96
N GLU A 342 -72.33 -11.61 -18.78
CA GLU A 342 -72.84 -12.05 -20.09
C GLU A 342 -74.23 -12.68 -19.99
N ARG A 343 -74.49 -13.43 -18.91
CA ARG A 343 -75.79 -14.06 -18.62
C ARG A 343 -76.19 -13.82 -17.17
N GLY A 344 -77.36 -13.21 -16.96
CA GLY A 344 -77.92 -12.96 -15.63
C GLY A 344 -77.19 -11.86 -14.85
N SER A 345 -77.20 -12.01 -13.52
CA SER A 345 -76.49 -11.16 -12.55
C SER A 345 -75.43 -11.97 -11.80
N PHE A 346 -74.50 -11.32 -11.11
CA PHE A 346 -73.50 -12.00 -10.29
C PHE A 346 -74.17 -12.67 -9.08
N GLU A 347 -73.88 -13.96 -8.88
CA GLU A 347 -74.37 -14.81 -7.80
C GLU A 347 -73.28 -15.04 -6.75
N GLU A 348 -73.62 -15.64 -5.60
CA GLU A 348 -72.68 -15.91 -4.50
C GLU A 348 -71.45 -16.75 -4.91
N LYS A 349 -71.63 -17.65 -5.89
CA LYS A 349 -70.53 -18.41 -6.49
C LYS A 349 -69.55 -17.52 -7.24
N ASP A 350 -70.06 -16.48 -7.92
CA ASP A 350 -69.22 -15.49 -8.60
C ASP A 350 -68.47 -14.63 -7.60
N GLU A 351 -69.09 -14.24 -6.49
CA GLU A 351 -68.41 -13.48 -5.43
C GLU A 351 -67.23 -14.26 -4.83
N THR A 352 -67.40 -15.58 -4.66
CA THR A 352 -66.33 -16.46 -4.16
C THR A 352 -65.15 -16.53 -5.14
N LEU A 353 -65.44 -16.74 -6.44
CA LEU A 353 -64.41 -16.75 -7.48
C LEU A 353 -63.74 -15.38 -7.62
N PHE A 354 -64.52 -14.31 -7.53
CA PHE A 354 -64.05 -12.93 -7.62
C PHE A 354 -63.17 -12.53 -6.44
N ARG A 355 -63.44 -13.05 -5.24
CA ARG A 355 -62.59 -12.86 -4.06
C ARG A 355 -61.20 -13.46 -4.27
N ALA A 356 -61.14 -14.70 -4.80
CA ALA A 356 -59.87 -15.33 -5.17
C ALA A 356 -59.15 -14.52 -6.26
N PHE A 357 -59.88 -13.97 -7.21
CA PHE A 357 -59.33 -13.08 -8.24
C PHE A 357 -58.74 -11.78 -7.67
N CYS A 358 -59.45 -11.09 -6.79
CA CYS A 358 -58.96 -9.87 -6.15
C CYS A 358 -57.68 -10.12 -5.35
N HIS A 359 -57.59 -11.27 -4.68
CA HIS A 359 -56.38 -11.69 -3.99
C HIS A 359 -55.22 -11.92 -4.97
N GLN A 360 -55.45 -12.67 -6.05
CA GLN A 360 -54.40 -12.95 -7.04
C GLN A 360 -53.91 -11.68 -7.75
N ALA A 361 -54.82 -10.76 -8.08
CA ALA A 361 -54.46 -9.45 -8.62
C ALA A 361 -53.56 -8.67 -7.64
N ALA A 362 -53.81 -8.78 -6.33
CA ALA A 362 -52.98 -8.14 -5.32
C ALA A 362 -51.57 -8.72 -5.26
N VAL A 363 -51.46 -10.05 -5.33
CA VAL A 363 -50.16 -10.75 -5.37
C VAL A 363 -49.35 -10.32 -6.60
N ALA A 364 -49.99 -10.23 -7.76
CA ALA A 364 -49.33 -9.84 -9.00
C ALA A 364 -48.81 -8.40 -8.96
N VAL A 365 -49.62 -7.44 -8.49
CA VAL A 365 -49.22 -6.04 -8.35
C VAL A 365 -48.12 -5.87 -7.29
N GLU A 366 -48.18 -6.60 -6.17
CA GLU A 366 -47.14 -6.56 -5.13
C GLU A 366 -45.81 -7.13 -5.65
N ASN A 367 -45.85 -8.25 -6.38
CA ASN A 367 -44.66 -8.84 -7.00
C ASN A 367 -44.00 -7.88 -7.99
N TYR A 368 -44.79 -7.16 -8.80
CA TYR A 368 -44.27 -6.11 -9.69
C TYR A 368 -43.55 -4.99 -8.91
N ASN A 369 -44.18 -4.47 -7.86
CA ASN A 369 -43.60 -3.42 -7.02
C ASN A 369 -42.33 -3.88 -6.28
N LEU A 370 -42.31 -5.13 -5.80
CA LEU A 370 -41.13 -5.74 -5.18
C LEU A 370 -40.00 -5.91 -6.21
N TYR A 371 -40.31 -6.38 -7.41
CA TYR A 371 -39.33 -6.56 -8.47
C TYR A 371 -38.74 -5.22 -8.94
N GLY A 372 -39.57 -4.19 -9.08
CA GLY A 372 -39.12 -2.83 -9.40
C GLY A 372 -38.14 -2.30 -8.36
N ARG A 373 -38.47 -2.42 -7.06
CA ARG A 373 -37.57 -2.04 -5.96
C ARG A 373 -36.26 -2.84 -5.97
N LEU A 374 -36.34 -4.14 -6.25
CA LEU A 374 -35.18 -5.03 -6.31
C LEU A 374 -34.26 -4.67 -7.50
N MET A 375 -34.84 -4.38 -8.66
CA MET A 375 -34.07 -3.98 -9.85
C MET A 375 -33.43 -2.61 -9.71
N ASP A 376 -34.11 -1.63 -9.10
CA ASP A 376 -33.50 -0.34 -8.77
C ASP A 376 -32.34 -0.50 -7.79
N SER A 377 -32.51 -1.32 -6.76
CA SER A 377 -31.45 -1.65 -5.80
C SER A 377 -30.26 -2.34 -6.49
N HIS A 378 -30.53 -3.33 -7.36
CA HIS A 378 -29.51 -4.03 -8.12
C HIS A 378 -28.75 -3.11 -9.08
N ARG A 379 -29.45 -2.20 -9.77
CA ARG A 379 -28.84 -1.20 -10.66
C ARG A 379 -27.94 -0.24 -9.88
N LYS A 380 -28.37 0.22 -8.71
CA LYS A 380 -27.55 1.05 -7.79
C LYS A 380 -26.31 0.30 -7.34
N MET A 381 -26.43 -0.97 -6.91
CA MET A 381 -25.29 -1.79 -6.50
C MET A 381 -24.30 -2.06 -7.65
N ALA A 382 -24.80 -2.36 -8.85
CA ALA A 382 -23.96 -2.58 -10.02
C ALA A 382 -23.13 -1.34 -10.37
N ALA A 383 -23.76 -0.15 -10.38
CA ALA A 383 -23.07 1.12 -10.59
C ALA A 383 -22.01 1.39 -9.51
N MET A 384 -22.30 1.07 -8.24
CA MET A 384 -21.32 1.20 -7.16
C MET A 384 -20.12 0.25 -7.32
N LEU A 385 -20.36 -1.02 -7.66
CA LEU A 385 -19.31 -2.01 -7.89
C LEU A 385 -18.43 -1.66 -9.09
N GLU A 386 -19.03 -1.13 -10.16
CA GLU A 386 -18.30 -0.70 -11.35
C GLU A 386 -17.37 0.49 -11.05
N VAL A 387 -17.85 1.47 -10.28
CA VAL A 387 -17.01 2.57 -9.79
C VAL A 387 -15.93 2.05 -8.84
N ALA A 388 -16.25 1.18 -7.89
CA ALA A 388 -15.29 0.61 -6.96
C ALA A 388 -14.17 -0.18 -7.69
N ASN A 389 -14.51 -0.97 -8.71
CA ASN A 389 -13.53 -1.70 -9.50
C ASN A 389 -12.66 -0.77 -10.36
N SER A 390 -13.28 0.17 -11.08
CA SER A 390 -12.54 1.11 -11.94
C SER A 390 -11.58 2.01 -11.15
N VAL A 391 -11.98 2.35 -9.92
CA VAL A 391 -11.17 3.09 -8.95
C VAL A 391 -9.96 2.29 -8.48
N ASN A 392 -10.13 0.99 -8.20
CA ASN A 392 -9.09 0.18 -7.57
C ASN A 392 -7.96 -0.19 -8.54
N ASP A 393 -8.23 -0.16 -9.85
CA ASP A 393 -7.26 -0.50 -10.89
C ASP A 393 -6.28 0.64 -11.23
N THR A 394 -6.52 1.86 -10.72
CA THR A 394 -5.72 3.04 -11.05
C THR A 394 -5.09 3.66 -9.81
N LEU A 395 -3.75 3.66 -9.75
CA LEU A 395 -2.97 4.25 -8.64
C LEU A 395 -2.57 5.72 -8.90
N GLU A 396 -2.82 6.23 -10.10
CA GLU A 396 -2.53 7.62 -10.48
C GLU A 396 -3.73 8.53 -10.22
N LEU A 397 -3.50 9.58 -9.43
CA LEU A 397 -4.54 10.53 -9.00
C LEU A 397 -5.27 11.16 -10.20
N ASP A 398 -4.52 11.54 -11.22
CA ASP A 398 -5.01 12.23 -12.41
C ASP A 398 -5.97 11.37 -13.23
N SER A 399 -5.53 10.15 -13.56
CA SER A 399 -6.32 9.15 -14.27
C SER A 399 -7.58 8.75 -13.49
N LEU A 400 -7.47 8.66 -12.17
CA LEU A 400 -8.59 8.33 -11.28
C LEU A 400 -9.70 9.42 -11.31
N ILE A 401 -9.32 10.70 -11.28
CA ILE A 401 -10.28 11.81 -11.35
C ILE A 401 -11.08 11.76 -12.65
N HIS A 402 -10.44 11.47 -13.78
CA HIS A 402 -11.09 11.35 -15.08
C HIS A 402 -12.14 10.23 -15.10
N ILE A 403 -11.77 9.03 -14.65
CA ILE A 403 -12.66 7.87 -14.59
C ILE A 403 -13.89 8.18 -13.73
N VAL A 404 -13.68 8.83 -12.58
CA VAL A 404 -14.74 9.22 -11.66
C VAL A 404 -15.71 10.21 -12.30
N VAL A 405 -15.20 11.24 -12.99
CA VAL A 405 -16.03 12.26 -13.64
C VAL A 405 -16.87 11.65 -14.77
N ASP A 406 -16.28 10.83 -15.62
CA ASP A 406 -17.00 10.18 -16.73
C ASP A 406 -18.11 9.26 -16.20
N LYS A 407 -17.83 8.52 -15.13
CA LYS A 407 -18.83 7.65 -14.50
C LYS A 407 -19.94 8.43 -13.80
N LEU A 408 -19.63 9.57 -13.19
CA LEU A 408 -20.65 10.46 -12.62
C LEU A 408 -21.63 10.96 -13.69
N ILE A 409 -21.14 11.31 -14.88
CA ILE A 409 -21.97 11.73 -16.02
C ILE A 409 -22.91 10.60 -16.44
N GLU A 410 -22.39 9.38 -16.60
CA GLU A 410 -23.16 8.19 -17.00
C GLU A 410 -24.26 7.84 -15.97
N ILE A 411 -23.89 7.77 -14.69
CA ILE A 411 -24.76 7.30 -13.62
C ILE A 411 -25.84 8.34 -13.27
N LEU A 412 -25.45 9.61 -13.13
CA LEU A 412 -26.39 10.68 -12.77
C LEU A 412 -27.15 11.23 -13.97
N ARG A 413 -26.81 10.82 -15.21
CA ARG A 413 -27.42 11.31 -16.44
C ARG A 413 -27.46 12.84 -16.48
N CYS A 414 -26.30 13.46 -16.29
CA CYS A 414 -26.12 14.91 -16.34
C CYS A 414 -25.32 15.35 -17.57
N ASP A 415 -25.37 16.62 -17.94
CA ASP A 415 -24.62 17.14 -19.08
C ASP A 415 -23.12 17.18 -18.78
N ARG A 416 -22.74 17.50 -17.54
CA ARG A 416 -21.34 17.60 -17.07
C ARG A 416 -21.21 17.22 -15.61
N ALA A 417 -20.06 16.66 -15.25
CA ALA A 417 -19.62 16.54 -13.87
C ALA A 417 -18.21 17.13 -13.71
N SER A 418 -17.87 17.52 -12.50
CA SER A 418 -16.55 18.00 -12.13
C SER A 418 -16.21 17.52 -10.73
N PHE A 419 -14.93 17.26 -10.50
CA PHE A 419 -14.41 16.91 -9.19
C PHE A 419 -13.29 17.86 -8.81
N PHE A 420 -13.50 18.64 -7.76
CA PHE A 420 -12.55 19.61 -7.24
C PHE A 420 -11.84 19.05 -6.01
N VAL A 421 -10.52 18.97 -6.05
CA VAL A 421 -9.67 18.62 -4.91
C VAL A 421 -9.41 19.88 -4.08
N LEU A 422 -9.52 19.76 -2.76
CA LEU A 422 -9.21 20.85 -1.83
C LEU A 422 -7.72 20.81 -1.44
N ASP A 423 -6.98 21.82 -1.87
CA ASP A 423 -5.62 22.06 -1.41
C ASP A 423 -5.67 22.92 -0.13
N ARG A 424 -5.23 22.32 0.99
CA ARG A 424 -5.25 22.95 2.30
C ARG A 424 -4.07 23.88 2.57
N GLU A 425 -3.00 23.79 1.79
CA GLU A 425 -1.85 24.69 1.96
C GLU A 425 -2.17 26.07 1.36
N THR A 426 -2.90 26.08 0.24
CA THR A 426 -3.28 27.29 -0.49
C THR A 426 -4.72 27.75 -0.23
N ASP A 427 -5.55 26.91 0.40
CA ASP A 427 -7.00 27.10 0.61
C ASP A 427 -7.78 27.31 -0.71
N GLU A 428 -7.40 26.52 -1.72
CA GLU A 428 -7.96 26.57 -3.07
C GLU A 428 -8.59 25.24 -3.48
N LEU A 429 -9.66 25.33 -4.25
CA LEU A 429 -10.25 24.21 -4.97
C LEU A 429 -9.66 24.17 -6.37
N TRP A 430 -9.14 23.02 -6.77
CA TRP A 430 -8.60 22.82 -8.11
C TRP A 430 -9.15 21.54 -8.75
N SER A 431 -9.30 21.56 -10.07
CA SER A 431 -9.74 20.42 -10.87
C SER A 431 -9.04 20.45 -12.22
N MET A 432 -8.81 19.27 -12.80
CA MET A 432 -8.39 19.16 -14.20
C MET A 432 -9.64 19.04 -15.07
N ASP A 433 -9.83 20.01 -15.96
CA ASP A 433 -10.95 19.98 -16.90
C ASP A 433 -10.67 18.94 -18.00
N ALA A 434 -11.57 17.95 -18.11
CA ALA A 434 -11.44 16.80 -19.00
C ALA A 434 -12.19 16.96 -20.34
N HIS A 435 -12.58 18.18 -20.72
CA HIS A 435 -13.37 18.38 -21.93
C HIS A 435 -12.75 19.38 -22.92
N GLY A 436 -11.98 18.85 -23.87
CA GLY A 436 -11.40 19.55 -25.02
C GLY A 436 -9.95 19.13 -25.28
N SER A 437 -9.41 19.43 -26.47
CA SER A 437 -8.06 19.07 -26.92
C SER A 437 -6.90 19.73 -26.13
N GLU A 438 -7.18 20.42 -25.03
CA GLU A 438 -6.18 21.02 -24.13
C GLU A 438 -6.58 20.80 -22.67
N LEU A 439 -5.68 20.16 -21.89
CA LEU A 439 -5.76 20.10 -20.44
C LEU A 439 -5.60 21.51 -19.85
N LYS A 440 -6.64 22.03 -19.19
CA LYS A 440 -6.55 23.29 -18.42
C LYS A 440 -6.94 23.04 -16.97
N GLU A 441 -6.00 23.36 -16.07
CA GLU A 441 -6.24 23.40 -14.64
C GLU A 441 -7.20 24.54 -14.31
N ILE A 442 -8.31 24.23 -13.65
CA ILE A 442 -9.25 25.21 -13.10
C ILE A 442 -8.95 25.31 -11.60
N ARG A 443 -8.56 26.51 -11.14
CA ARG A 443 -8.20 26.77 -9.74
C ARG A 443 -8.86 28.04 -9.24
N PHE A 444 -9.48 27.99 -8.07
CA PHE A 444 -10.14 29.13 -7.44
C PHE A 444 -10.19 28.98 -5.90
N PRO A 445 -10.33 30.09 -5.14
CA PRO A 445 -10.40 30.03 -3.67
C PRO A 445 -11.54 29.15 -3.16
N ALA A 446 -11.29 28.37 -2.12
CA ALA A 446 -12.25 27.42 -1.54
C ALA A 446 -13.50 28.09 -0.91
N SER A 447 -13.55 29.41 -0.85
CA SER A 447 -14.69 30.20 -0.35
C SER A 447 -15.66 30.66 -1.44
N VAL A 448 -15.35 30.44 -2.72
CA VAL A 448 -16.08 31.03 -3.85
C VAL A 448 -16.99 30.01 -4.55
N GLY A 449 -18.20 30.45 -4.90
CA GLY A 449 -19.13 29.68 -5.72
C GLY A 449 -19.88 28.57 -4.97
N LEU A 450 -20.65 27.78 -5.72
CA LEU A 450 -21.41 26.65 -5.19
C LEU A 450 -20.48 25.57 -4.60
N ALA A 451 -19.37 25.28 -5.28
CA ALA A 451 -18.39 24.32 -4.81
C ALA A 451 -17.70 24.79 -3.51
N GLY A 452 -17.35 26.08 -3.40
CA GLY A 452 -16.76 26.63 -2.19
C GLY A 452 -17.71 26.62 -0.99
N HIS A 453 -19.00 26.88 -1.22
CA HIS A 453 -20.01 26.75 -0.16
C HIS A 453 -20.08 25.31 0.39
N VAL A 454 -20.14 24.31 -0.50
CA VAL A 454 -20.15 22.88 -0.11
C VAL A 454 -18.84 22.49 0.58
N ALA A 455 -17.69 23.01 0.11
CA ALA A 455 -16.39 22.76 0.75
C ALA A 455 -16.32 23.31 2.18
N GLY A 456 -16.93 24.48 2.42
CA GLY A 456 -16.94 25.15 3.72
C GLY A 456 -17.96 24.57 4.70
N THR A 457 -19.15 24.18 4.25
CA THR A 457 -20.23 23.67 5.12
C THR A 457 -20.21 22.16 5.29
N GLY A 458 -19.73 21.41 4.29
CA GLY A 458 -19.85 19.95 4.26
C GLY A 458 -21.29 19.47 4.01
N GLU A 459 -22.17 20.33 3.50
CA GLU A 459 -23.57 19.98 3.21
C GLU A 459 -23.80 19.78 1.71
N ILE A 460 -24.67 18.82 1.35
CA ILE A 460 -25.06 18.57 -0.03
C ILE A 460 -25.97 19.70 -0.52
N LEU A 461 -25.73 20.18 -1.73
CA LEU A 461 -26.45 21.27 -2.35
C LEU A 461 -27.14 20.80 -3.63
N ASN A 462 -28.47 20.84 -3.66
CA ASN A 462 -29.27 20.54 -4.86
C ASN A 462 -30.05 21.80 -5.28
N ILE A 463 -29.60 22.41 -6.36
CA ILE A 463 -30.13 23.65 -6.91
C ILE A 463 -30.86 23.36 -8.21
N ALA A 464 -32.11 23.79 -8.23
CA ALA A 464 -33.04 23.55 -9.31
C ALA A 464 -33.02 24.66 -10.39
N ASP A 465 -32.44 25.83 -10.08
CA ASP A 465 -32.11 26.93 -10.99
C ASP A 465 -30.84 27.65 -10.52
N ALA A 466 -29.72 27.44 -11.22
CA ALA A 466 -28.43 27.99 -10.85
C ALA A 466 -28.39 29.53 -10.90
N TYR A 467 -29.06 30.16 -11.86
CA TYR A 467 -29.07 31.63 -11.99
C TYR A 467 -29.95 32.32 -10.93
N GLY A 468 -30.82 31.55 -10.26
CA GLY A 468 -31.62 32.02 -9.13
C GLY A 468 -30.90 31.96 -7.77
N ASP A 469 -29.72 31.35 -7.70
CA ASP A 469 -28.95 31.22 -6.45
C ASP A 469 -27.85 32.29 -6.37
N GLU A 470 -27.85 33.09 -5.30
CA GLU A 470 -26.88 34.18 -5.08
C GLU A 470 -25.43 33.69 -4.98
N ARG A 471 -25.20 32.41 -4.67
CA ARG A 471 -23.87 31.81 -4.55
C ARG A 471 -23.32 31.32 -5.90
N PHE A 472 -24.14 31.29 -6.96
CA PHE A 472 -23.69 30.87 -8.28
C PHE A 472 -22.82 31.95 -8.93
N ASN A 473 -21.67 31.55 -9.49
CA ASN A 473 -20.81 32.46 -10.23
C ASN A 473 -21.00 32.30 -11.76
N PRO A 474 -21.70 33.23 -12.44
CA PRO A 474 -21.96 33.14 -13.88
C PRO A 474 -20.77 33.55 -14.77
N ASP A 475 -19.62 33.95 -14.21
CA ASP A 475 -18.46 34.37 -15.02
C ASP A 475 -17.89 33.22 -15.86
N ILE A 476 -17.95 31.97 -15.35
CA ILE A 476 -17.50 30.77 -16.07
C ILE A 476 -18.44 30.47 -17.24
N ASP A 477 -19.76 30.50 -17.01
CA ASP A 477 -20.78 30.35 -18.06
C ASP A 477 -20.60 31.42 -19.16
N ARG A 478 -20.39 32.68 -18.77
CA ARG A 478 -20.16 33.79 -19.72
C ARG A 478 -18.90 33.63 -20.57
N ARG A 479 -17.82 33.07 -19.99
CA ARG A 479 -16.56 32.82 -20.70
C ARG A 479 -16.62 31.60 -21.62
N THR A 480 -17.35 30.56 -21.24
CA THR A 480 -17.41 29.29 -21.96
C THR A 480 -18.58 29.20 -22.95
N GLY A 481 -19.55 30.11 -22.84
CA GLY A 481 -20.81 30.03 -23.59
C GLY A 481 -21.74 28.91 -23.11
N TYR A 482 -21.40 28.25 -22.00
CA TYR A 482 -22.19 27.20 -21.38
C TYR A 482 -23.29 27.80 -20.49
N ARG A 483 -24.43 27.10 -20.36
CA ARG A 483 -25.54 27.53 -19.48
C ARG A 483 -25.83 26.46 -18.44
N THR A 484 -25.52 26.79 -17.19
CA THR A 484 -25.85 26.01 -16.01
C THR A 484 -27.32 26.26 -15.63
N ARG A 485 -28.12 25.20 -15.59
CA ARG A 485 -29.57 25.19 -15.26
C ARG A 485 -29.79 24.60 -13.88
N SER A 486 -29.37 23.35 -13.65
CA SER A 486 -29.47 22.68 -12.35
C SER A 486 -28.09 22.24 -11.88
N VAL A 487 -27.86 22.22 -10.57
CA VAL A 487 -26.59 21.82 -9.97
C VAL A 487 -26.85 20.90 -8.80
N LEU A 488 -26.16 19.77 -8.75
CA LEU A 488 -26.08 18.91 -7.59
C LEU A 488 -24.62 18.82 -7.17
N ALA A 489 -24.28 19.29 -5.97
CA ALA A 489 -22.92 19.29 -5.46
C ALA A 489 -22.87 18.59 -4.09
N ALA A 490 -21.84 17.77 -3.88
CA ALA A 490 -21.66 17.02 -2.64
C ALA A 490 -20.19 17.04 -2.19
N PRO A 491 -19.94 17.08 -0.86
CA PRO A 491 -18.59 17.03 -0.34
C PRO A 491 -18.07 15.59 -0.40
N VAL A 492 -16.77 15.47 -0.70
CA VAL A 492 -16.02 14.23 -0.54
C VAL A 492 -15.33 14.28 0.81
N LEU A 493 -15.71 13.37 1.70
CA LEU A 493 -15.27 13.33 3.09
C LEU A 493 -14.28 12.19 3.30
N ASN A 494 -13.17 12.48 3.97
CA ASN A 494 -12.20 11.48 4.39
C ASN A 494 -12.75 10.62 5.55
N ARG A 495 -12.01 9.59 5.98
CA ARG A 495 -12.41 8.73 7.13
C ARG A 495 -12.61 9.48 8.45
N GLU A 496 -12.02 10.66 8.60
CA GLU A 496 -12.13 11.51 9.78
C GLU A 496 -13.31 12.49 9.70
N GLY A 497 -14.11 12.45 8.63
CA GLY A 497 -15.25 13.35 8.40
C GLY A 497 -14.86 14.72 7.84
N LYS A 498 -13.62 14.87 7.36
CA LYS A 498 -13.05 16.12 6.85
C LYS A 498 -13.26 16.22 5.33
N VAL A 499 -13.67 17.38 4.83
CA VAL A 499 -13.78 17.62 3.39
C VAL A 499 -12.40 17.59 2.73
N ILE A 500 -12.24 16.74 1.71
CA ILE A 500 -11.03 16.62 0.88
C ILE A 500 -11.28 17.06 -0.57
N GLY A 501 -12.54 17.25 -0.95
CA GLY A 501 -12.92 17.75 -2.26
C GLY A 501 -14.43 17.92 -2.39
N VAL A 502 -14.87 18.36 -3.56
CA VAL A 502 -16.28 18.58 -3.89
C VAL A 502 -16.56 18.00 -5.27
N THR A 503 -17.57 17.14 -5.37
CA THR A 503 -18.12 16.72 -6.66
C THR A 503 -19.28 17.65 -7.04
N GLN A 504 -19.40 17.95 -8.33
CA GLN A 504 -20.48 18.78 -8.85
C GLN A 504 -21.00 18.16 -10.15
N ALA A 505 -22.28 17.83 -10.20
CA ALA A 505 -23.02 17.45 -11.40
C ALA A 505 -23.90 18.62 -11.86
N ILE A 506 -23.90 18.90 -13.16
CA ILE A 506 -24.56 20.06 -13.75
C ILE A 506 -25.51 19.59 -14.86
N ASN A 507 -26.71 20.17 -14.87
CA ASN A 507 -27.81 19.95 -15.82
C ASN A 507 -28.23 18.48 -15.92
N LYS A 508 -29.28 18.10 -15.20
CA LYS A 508 -29.89 16.78 -15.35
C LYS A 508 -30.55 16.66 -16.75
N ALA A 509 -30.33 15.55 -17.44
CA ALA A 509 -30.82 15.34 -18.81
C ALA A 509 -32.36 15.29 -18.90
N ASP A 510 -33.01 14.71 -17.90
CA ASP A 510 -34.47 14.50 -17.81
C ASP A 510 -35.19 15.52 -16.90
N GLY A 511 -34.51 16.59 -16.45
CA GLY A 511 -35.18 17.70 -15.74
C GLY A 511 -34.35 18.27 -14.60
N ARG A 512 -34.71 17.90 -13.37
CA ARG A 512 -34.09 18.37 -12.11
C ARG A 512 -33.56 17.18 -11.32
N PHE A 513 -32.53 17.40 -10.51
CA PHE A 513 -32.01 16.34 -9.63
C PHE A 513 -33.02 16.05 -8.50
N GLU A 514 -33.33 14.78 -8.29
CA GLU A 514 -34.27 14.33 -7.26
C GLU A 514 -33.55 13.82 -6.01
N GLY A 515 -34.27 13.52 -4.94
CA GLY A 515 -33.68 13.00 -3.70
C GLY A 515 -32.85 11.72 -3.91
N GLY A 516 -33.29 10.85 -4.82
CA GLY A 516 -32.54 9.65 -5.19
C GLY A 516 -31.19 9.94 -5.87
N ASP A 517 -31.07 11.06 -6.61
CA ASP A 517 -29.79 11.49 -7.19
C ASP A 517 -28.83 11.99 -6.11
N GLN A 518 -29.36 12.64 -5.06
CA GLN A 518 -28.55 13.10 -3.93
C GLN A 518 -27.94 11.93 -3.17
N GLU A 519 -28.74 10.91 -2.84
CA GLU A 519 -28.27 9.69 -2.17
C GLU A 519 -27.20 8.98 -3.00
N LEU A 520 -27.40 8.89 -4.32
CA LEU A 520 -26.48 8.23 -5.23
C LEU A 520 -25.14 8.99 -5.32
N LEU A 521 -25.17 10.32 -5.48
CA LEU A 521 -23.95 11.13 -5.50
C LEU A 521 -23.20 11.03 -4.17
N GLN A 522 -23.90 11.02 -3.03
CA GLN A 522 -23.26 10.90 -1.71
C GLN A 522 -22.56 9.55 -1.53
N ALA A 523 -23.19 8.46 -1.98
CA ALA A 523 -22.58 7.14 -1.96
C ALA A 523 -21.32 7.10 -2.87
N LEU A 524 -21.39 7.69 -4.06
CA LEU A 524 -20.24 7.80 -4.95
C LEU A 524 -19.11 8.65 -4.34
N CYS A 525 -19.42 9.77 -3.68
CA CYS A 525 -18.44 10.59 -2.96
C CYS A 525 -17.68 9.78 -1.90
N SER A 526 -18.36 8.87 -1.21
CA SER A 526 -17.73 8.01 -0.21
C SER A 526 -16.72 7.05 -0.85
N GLN A 527 -17.05 6.49 -2.02
CA GLN A 527 -16.15 5.61 -2.76
C GLN A 527 -14.95 6.37 -3.35
N ILE A 528 -15.20 7.58 -3.86
CA ILE A 528 -14.17 8.50 -4.39
C ILE A 528 -13.20 8.90 -3.28
N ALA A 529 -13.68 9.12 -2.04
CA ALA A 529 -12.82 9.47 -0.93
C ALA A 529 -11.77 8.39 -0.64
N VAL A 530 -12.21 7.12 -0.58
CA VAL A 530 -11.32 5.97 -0.35
C VAL A 530 -10.29 5.84 -1.48
N ALA A 531 -10.73 6.04 -2.71
CA ALA A 531 -9.88 6.01 -3.90
C ALA A 531 -8.72 7.01 -3.82
N LEU A 532 -9.06 8.26 -3.52
CA LEU A 532 -8.12 9.38 -3.52
C LEU A 532 -7.15 9.29 -2.35
N GLU A 533 -7.62 8.86 -1.16
CA GLU A 533 -6.75 8.60 -0.01
C GLU A 533 -5.67 7.56 -0.38
N ASN A 534 -6.05 6.46 -1.02
CA ASN A 534 -5.12 5.41 -1.44
C ASN A 534 -4.11 5.92 -2.48
N ALA A 535 -4.59 6.64 -3.51
CA ALA A 535 -3.72 7.20 -4.55
C ALA A 535 -2.72 8.23 -3.97
N GLN A 536 -3.16 9.09 -3.04
CA GLN A 536 -2.28 10.07 -2.38
C GLN A 536 -1.24 9.41 -1.47
N LEU A 537 -1.63 8.38 -0.71
CA LEU A 537 -0.70 7.60 0.12
C LEU A 537 0.37 6.92 -0.73
N TYR A 538 -0.03 6.30 -1.84
CA TYR A 538 0.90 5.67 -2.78
C TYR A 538 1.88 6.68 -3.39
N ALA A 539 1.38 7.84 -3.85
CA ALA A 539 2.22 8.90 -4.41
C ALA A 539 3.27 9.39 -3.39
N ARG A 540 2.87 9.62 -2.13
CA ARG A 540 3.80 10.01 -1.05
C ARG A 540 4.84 8.92 -0.75
N ALA A 541 4.42 7.65 -0.69
CA ALA A 541 5.33 6.53 -0.46
C ALA A 541 6.36 6.41 -1.58
N SER A 542 5.93 6.55 -2.84
CA SER A 542 6.82 6.52 -4.01
C SER A 542 7.81 7.68 -4.01
N GLN A 543 7.35 8.90 -3.70
CA GLN A 543 8.21 10.08 -3.60
C GLN A 543 9.27 9.92 -2.50
N MET A 544 8.88 9.42 -1.32
CA MET A 544 9.80 9.15 -0.22
C MET A 544 10.84 8.09 -0.60
N ARG A 545 10.41 7.01 -1.28
CA ARG A 545 11.33 5.96 -1.77
C ARG A 545 12.39 6.55 -2.71
N ASN A 546 11.98 7.34 -3.70
CA ASN A 546 12.89 7.97 -4.65
C ASN A 546 13.87 8.93 -3.95
N TYR A 547 13.41 9.65 -2.91
CA TYR A 547 14.29 10.50 -2.10
C TYR A 547 15.37 9.67 -1.38
N LEU A 548 14.97 8.57 -0.73
CA LEU A 548 15.91 7.67 -0.04
C LEU A 548 16.93 7.05 -1.01
N GLU A 549 16.50 6.61 -2.19
CA GLU A 549 17.39 6.09 -3.24
C GLU A 549 18.41 7.15 -3.68
N ASN A 550 17.97 8.39 -3.92
CA ASN A 550 18.87 9.49 -4.29
C ASN A 550 19.87 9.83 -3.18
N VAL A 551 19.44 9.82 -1.92
CA VAL A 551 20.33 10.01 -0.78
C VAL A 551 21.39 8.91 -0.76
N GLN A 552 21.00 7.64 -0.87
CA GLN A 552 21.93 6.51 -0.90
C GLN A 552 22.94 6.61 -2.07
N GLN A 553 22.51 7.05 -3.25
CA GLN A 553 23.37 7.23 -4.43
C GLN A 553 24.36 8.39 -4.29
N SER A 554 24.06 9.39 -3.44
CA SER A 554 24.95 10.53 -3.18
C SER A 554 26.07 10.26 -2.18
N ILE A 555 25.97 9.17 -1.40
CA ILE A 555 26.96 8.81 -0.38
C ILE A 555 28.24 8.30 -1.05
N SER A 556 29.39 8.86 -0.66
CA SER A 556 30.72 8.51 -1.17
C SER A 556 31.23 7.15 -0.71
N ASN A 557 30.70 6.63 0.41
CA ASN A 557 31.05 5.32 0.93
C ASN A 557 30.21 4.24 0.24
N GLY A 558 30.82 3.08 -0.04
CA GLY A 558 30.12 1.94 -0.60
C GLY A 558 29.12 1.37 0.40
N ILE A 559 27.84 1.31 0.03
CA ILE A 559 26.79 0.70 0.83
C ILE A 559 26.31 -0.56 0.12
N ILE A 560 26.27 -1.68 0.85
CA ILE A 560 25.72 -2.96 0.41
C ILE A 560 24.71 -3.41 1.47
N THR A 561 23.45 -3.59 1.09
CA THR A 561 22.45 -4.20 1.97
C THR A 561 22.22 -5.65 1.61
N LEU A 562 22.01 -6.48 2.63
CA LEU A 562 21.88 -7.92 2.54
C LEU A 562 20.56 -8.38 3.14
N ASP A 563 20.02 -9.48 2.64
CA ASP A 563 18.93 -10.22 3.28
C ASP A 563 19.44 -11.15 4.39
N ASN A 564 18.51 -11.90 4.98
CA ASN A 564 18.79 -12.91 6.01
C ASN A 564 19.70 -14.05 5.55
N GLU A 565 19.78 -14.28 4.24
CA GLU A 565 20.60 -15.32 3.61
C GLU A 565 21.95 -14.77 3.11
N ARG A 566 22.26 -13.50 3.41
CA ARG A 566 23.47 -12.79 2.96
C ARG A 566 23.55 -12.57 1.46
N ARG A 567 22.41 -12.54 0.78
CA ARG A 567 22.31 -12.13 -0.61
C ARG A 567 22.15 -10.62 -0.68
N VAL A 568 22.77 -10.02 -1.69
CA VAL A 568 22.73 -8.57 -1.88
C VAL A 568 21.34 -8.12 -2.34
N ILE A 569 20.71 -7.22 -1.57
CA ILE A 569 19.42 -6.60 -1.91
C ILE A 569 19.64 -5.31 -2.70
N THR A 570 20.54 -4.43 -2.23
CA THR A 570 20.85 -3.15 -2.88
C THR A 570 22.33 -2.81 -2.76
N THR A 571 22.81 -2.00 -3.70
CA THR A 571 24.15 -1.42 -3.68
C THR A 571 24.11 0.01 -4.19
N ASN A 572 24.85 0.93 -3.58
CA ASN A 572 24.99 2.28 -4.12
C ASN A 572 26.13 2.37 -5.15
N ARG A 573 26.21 3.51 -5.87
CA ARG A 573 27.25 3.77 -6.88
C ARG A 573 28.68 3.60 -6.37
N ALA A 574 28.96 4.01 -5.13
CA ALA A 574 30.29 3.86 -4.55
C ALA A 574 30.68 2.40 -4.34
N ALA A 575 29.75 1.55 -3.89
CA ALA A 575 29.99 0.11 -3.75
C ALA A 575 30.25 -0.54 -5.11
N LEU A 576 29.47 -0.18 -6.14
CA LEU A 576 29.67 -0.69 -7.50
C LEU A 576 31.03 -0.29 -8.08
N ALA A 577 31.48 0.94 -7.83
CA ALA A 577 32.79 1.41 -8.26
C ALA A 577 33.95 0.67 -7.56
N LEU A 578 33.79 0.36 -6.27
CA LEU A 578 34.77 -0.42 -5.51
C LEU A 578 34.79 -1.89 -5.93
N LEU A 579 33.62 -2.50 -6.13
CA LEU A 579 33.47 -3.89 -6.61
C LEU A 579 33.94 -4.06 -8.06
N GLY A 580 33.79 -3.02 -8.89
CA GLY A 580 34.06 -3.07 -10.33
C GLY A 580 33.05 -3.91 -11.11
N GLN A 581 31.80 -3.96 -10.66
CA GLN A 581 30.71 -4.74 -11.27
C GLN A 581 29.47 -3.86 -11.50
N GLU A 582 28.62 -4.26 -12.44
CA GLU A 582 27.31 -3.62 -12.65
C GLU A 582 26.30 -4.11 -11.61
N GLU A 583 25.34 -3.26 -11.26
CA GLU A 583 24.30 -3.55 -10.27
C GLU A 583 23.59 -4.89 -10.52
N LYS A 584 23.20 -5.15 -11.78
CA LYS A 584 22.52 -6.39 -12.18
C LYS A 584 23.33 -7.67 -11.88
N ALA A 585 24.65 -7.58 -11.78
CA ALA A 585 25.51 -8.72 -11.47
C ALA A 585 25.68 -8.94 -9.95
N CYS A 586 25.32 -7.94 -9.14
CA CYS A 586 25.44 -7.98 -7.69
C CYS A 586 24.15 -8.44 -7.01
N ILE A 587 22.99 -7.90 -7.43
CA ILE A 587 21.70 -8.14 -6.77
C ILE A 587 21.32 -9.63 -6.79
N GLY A 588 20.90 -10.17 -5.64
CA GLY A 588 20.50 -11.56 -5.42
C GLY A 588 21.66 -12.56 -5.24
N ARG A 589 22.90 -12.11 -5.42
CA ARG A 589 24.10 -12.94 -5.26
C ARG A 589 24.55 -12.97 -3.80
N ASP A 590 25.08 -14.11 -3.37
CA ASP A 590 25.68 -14.28 -2.05
C ASP A 590 26.91 -13.37 -1.87
N LEU A 591 27.05 -12.77 -0.69
CA LEU A 591 28.13 -11.84 -0.38
C LEU A 591 29.53 -12.47 -0.50
N ARG A 592 29.72 -13.71 0.00
CA ARG A 592 31.03 -14.40 -0.05
C ARG A 592 31.41 -14.70 -1.50
N GLU A 593 30.44 -15.09 -2.33
CA GLU A 593 30.66 -15.31 -3.76
C GLU A 593 30.95 -14.02 -4.52
N LEU A 594 30.31 -12.90 -4.14
CA LEU A 594 30.50 -11.60 -4.77
C LEU A 594 31.90 -11.05 -4.48
N LEU A 595 32.33 -11.12 -3.22
CA LEU A 595 33.61 -10.58 -2.75
C LEU A 595 34.80 -11.51 -3.09
N GLY A 596 34.57 -12.82 -3.14
CA GLY A 596 35.59 -13.84 -3.36
C GLY A 596 36.51 -14.08 -2.16
N GLU A 597 37.31 -15.15 -2.25
CA GLU A 597 38.24 -15.60 -1.19
C GLU A 597 39.22 -14.51 -0.74
N ALA A 598 39.69 -13.66 -1.65
CA ALA A 598 40.64 -12.60 -1.34
C ALA A 598 40.09 -11.53 -0.38
N ASN A 599 38.77 -11.43 -0.27
CA ASN A 599 38.05 -10.44 0.54
C ASN A 599 37.19 -11.12 1.61
N ALA A 600 37.43 -12.40 1.94
CA ALA A 600 36.61 -13.18 2.86
C ALA A 600 36.44 -12.52 4.24
N GLY A 601 37.49 -11.87 4.73
CA GLY A 601 37.47 -11.16 6.02
C GLY A 601 36.47 -9.99 6.09
N ILE A 602 35.95 -9.51 4.95
CA ILE A 602 34.88 -8.50 4.89
C ILE A 602 33.52 -9.17 5.05
N ALA A 603 33.32 -10.34 4.44
CA ALA A 603 32.09 -11.11 4.57
C ALA A 603 31.90 -11.63 6.00
N ASP A 604 32.98 -12.04 6.67
CA ASP A 604 32.95 -12.50 8.05
C ASP A 604 32.42 -11.43 9.03
N LEU A 605 32.56 -10.14 8.71
CA LEU A 605 32.04 -9.05 9.54
C LEU A 605 30.53 -8.98 9.56
N ALA A 606 29.88 -9.35 8.46
CA ALA A 606 28.43 -9.42 8.40
C ALA A 606 27.91 -10.54 9.32
N GLU A 607 28.63 -11.66 9.40
CA GLU A 607 28.33 -12.77 10.31
C GLU A 607 28.60 -12.40 11.78
N GLU A 608 29.75 -11.77 12.06
CA GLU A 608 30.10 -11.29 13.40
C GLU A 608 29.08 -10.26 13.93
N SER A 609 28.61 -9.36 13.07
CA SER A 609 27.59 -8.36 13.44
C SER A 609 26.25 -9.00 13.78
N ALA A 610 25.81 -10.00 13.02
CA ALA A 610 24.58 -10.72 13.34
C ALA A 610 24.68 -11.58 14.60
N ALA A 611 25.84 -12.20 14.85
CA ALA A 611 26.06 -13.00 16.05
C ALA A 611 26.08 -12.14 17.32
N THR A 612 26.63 -10.92 17.23
CA THR A 612 26.75 -9.99 18.37
C THR A 612 25.57 -9.04 18.52
N ARG A 613 24.70 -8.92 17.51
CA ARG A 613 23.64 -7.90 17.39
C ARG A 613 24.15 -6.48 17.65
N ALA A 614 25.38 -6.22 17.22
CA ALA A 614 26.06 -4.95 17.42
C ALA A 614 26.79 -4.52 16.14
N ARG A 615 27.09 -3.22 16.06
CA ARG A 615 27.93 -2.68 14.99
C ARG A 615 29.34 -3.25 15.13
N VAL A 616 29.81 -3.96 14.11
CA VAL A 616 31.19 -4.45 14.01
C VAL A 616 31.96 -3.56 13.04
N SER A 617 33.20 -3.23 13.37
CA SER A 617 34.04 -2.38 12.53
C SER A 617 35.46 -2.94 12.44
N ARG A 618 36.04 -2.86 11.25
CA ARG A 618 37.45 -3.13 10.98
C ARG A 618 38.01 -2.00 10.12
N TYR A 619 39.25 -1.64 10.42
CA TYR A 619 39.94 -0.52 9.79
C TYR A 619 41.13 -1.04 8.99
N ASP A 620 41.47 -0.35 7.91
CA ASP A 620 42.60 -0.65 7.01
C ASP A 620 42.63 -2.13 6.54
N LEU A 621 41.47 -2.65 6.13
CA LEU A 621 41.40 -3.95 5.47
C LEU A 621 41.84 -3.79 4.02
N THR A 622 42.59 -4.77 3.52
CA THR A 622 42.91 -4.84 2.09
C THR A 622 41.70 -5.38 1.34
N PHE A 623 41.13 -4.57 0.45
CA PHE A 623 40.13 -4.97 -0.53
C PHE A 623 40.80 -5.18 -1.89
N LEU A 624 40.78 -6.40 -2.41
CA LEU A 624 41.27 -6.71 -3.74
C LEU A 624 40.14 -6.60 -4.76
N ARG A 625 40.20 -5.59 -5.61
CA ARG A 625 39.22 -5.40 -6.69
C ARG A 625 39.42 -6.42 -7.81
N ALA A 626 38.40 -6.58 -8.67
CA ALA A 626 38.42 -7.50 -9.81
C ALA A 626 39.63 -7.32 -10.76
N ASP A 627 40.18 -6.11 -10.86
CA ASP A 627 41.39 -5.80 -11.65
C ASP A 627 42.71 -6.08 -10.90
N ARG A 628 42.66 -6.75 -9.74
CA ARG A 628 43.80 -7.10 -8.87
C ARG A 628 44.52 -5.88 -8.27
N VAL A 629 43.91 -4.69 -8.29
CA VAL A 629 44.46 -3.53 -7.59
C VAL A 629 44.01 -3.58 -6.13
N PRO A 630 44.94 -3.54 -5.16
CA PRO A 630 44.60 -3.48 -3.74
C PRO A 630 44.13 -2.06 -3.36
N HIS A 631 43.04 -2.01 -2.61
CA HIS A 631 42.49 -0.83 -1.96
C HIS A 631 42.54 -1.02 -0.44
N SER A 632 42.77 0.06 0.31
CA SER A 632 42.60 0.06 1.77
C SER A 632 41.19 0.54 2.09
N VAL A 633 40.42 -0.25 2.83
CA VAL A 633 39.03 0.07 3.17
C VAL A 633 38.77 -0.06 4.67
N ASN A 634 37.97 0.87 5.20
CA ASN A 634 37.31 0.66 6.49
C ASN A 634 35.95 0.02 6.23
N VAL A 635 35.61 -1.00 7.00
CA VAL A 635 34.33 -1.72 6.86
C VAL A 635 33.56 -1.68 8.16
N HIS A 636 32.32 -1.24 8.06
CA HIS A 636 31.33 -1.27 9.13
C HIS A 636 30.19 -2.20 8.74
N ALA A 637 29.91 -3.20 9.59
CA ALA A 637 28.76 -4.07 9.43
C ALA A 637 27.73 -3.75 10.53
N LEU A 638 26.47 -3.61 10.14
CA LEU A 638 25.34 -3.36 11.02
C LEU A 638 24.24 -4.38 10.73
N ASP A 639 23.79 -5.10 11.75
CA ASP A 639 22.63 -5.97 11.69
C ASP A 639 21.33 -5.15 11.62
N LEU A 640 20.40 -5.55 10.75
CA LEU A 640 19.07 -4.96 10.65
C LEU A 640 18.09 -5.89 11.35
N SER A 641 17.33 -5.36 12.31
CA SER A 641 16.29 -6.09 13.03
C SER A 641 14.99 -5.29 13.03
N ASP A 642 13.85 -5.97 13.12
CA ASP A 642 12.55 -5.32 13.28
C ASP A 642 12.26 -4.91 14.75
N GLU A 643 11.07 -4.35 14.99
CA GLU A 643 10.63 -3.91 16.33
C GLU A 643 10.47 -5.08 17.32
N GLU A 644 10.32 -6.31 16.83
CA GLU A 644 10.23 -7.53 17.64
C GLU A 644 11.61 -8.17 17.90
N GLY A 645 12.66 -7.65 17.25
CA GLY A 645 14.04 -8.09 17.40
C GLY A 645 14.41 -9.30 16.52
N GLU A 646 13.59 -9.59 15.51
CA GLU A 646 13.87 -10.58 14.47
C GLU A 646 14.80 -9.98 13.41
N GLN A 647 15.74 -10.80 12.92
CA GLN A 647 16.71 -10.36 11.92
C GLN A 647 16.07 -10.20 10.55
N GLN A 648 16.34 -9.06 9.92
CA GLN A 648 15.87 -8.67 8.59
C GLN A 648 17.01 -8.64 7.55
N GLY A 649 18.26 -8.61 8.01
CA GLY A 649 19.44 -8.66 7.16
C GLY A 649 20.62 -7.88 7.74
N ALA A 650 21.49 -7.33 6.89
CA ALA A 650 22.59 -6.50 7.35
C ALA A 650 22.97 -5.40 6.35
N VAL A 651 23.60 -4.33 6.83
CA VAL A 651 24.19 -3.26 6.02
C VAL A 651 25.71 -3.28 6.20
N LEU A 652 26.43 -3.30 5.09
CA LEU A 652 27.87 -3.08 5.03
C LEU A 652 28.15 -1.70 4.47
N VAL A 653 29.00 -0.95 5.16
CA VAL A 653 29.52 0.34 4.72
C VAL A 653 31.02 0.19 4.52
N LEU A 654 31.50 0.44 3.30
CA LEU A 654 32.89 0.38 2.88
C LEU A 654 33.38 1.79 2.56
N GLU A 655 34.31 2.29 3.34
CA GLU A 655 34.97 3.58 3.12
C GLU A 655 36.34 3.31 2.48
N ASP A 656 36.56 3.79 1.25
CA ASP A 656 37.85 3.66 0.56
C ASP A 656 38.82 4.73 1.06
N ILE A 657 39.83 4.32 1.83
CA ILE A 657 40.89 5.17 2.40
C ILE A 657 42.21 5.05 1.64
N THR A 658 42.17 4.50 0.42
CA THR A 658 43.39 4.21 -0.36
C THR A 658 44.20 5.46 -0.65
N GLN A 659 43.56 6.62 -0.88
CA GLN A 659 44.28 7.86 -1.16
C GLN A 659 44.98 8.39 0.08
N GLU A 660 44.29 8.39 1.21
CA GLU A 660 44.76 8.83 2.52
C GLU A 660 45.97 7.99 2.95
N MET A 661 45.89 6.67 2.80
CA MET A 661 47.00 5.75 3.11
C MET A 661 48.20 5.96 2.19
N ARG A 662 47.99 6.28 0.90
CA ARG A 662 49.08 6.61 -0.04
C ARG A 662 49.77 7.93 0.30
N VAL A 663 49.01 8.96 0.67
CA VAL A 663 49.55 10.25 1.10
C VAL A 663 50.36 10.07 2.38
N ARG A 664 49.80 9.40 3.40
CA ARG A 664 50.50 9.09 4.66
C ARG A 664 51.81 8.33 4.41
N SER A 665 51.78 7.28 3.58
CA SER A 665 52.98 6.48 3.26
C SER A 665 54.07 7.29 2.54
N THR A 666 53.67 8.22 1.67
CA THR A 666 54.60 9.08 0.94
C THR A 666 55.23 10.11 1.87
N LEU A 667 54.44 10.75 2.73
CA LEU A 667 54.94 11.75 3.69
C LEU A 667 55.89 11.14 4.72
N ASN A 668 55.59 9.94 5.24
CA ASN A 668 56.47 9.22 6.18
C ASN A 668 57.89 8.93 5.64
N ARG A 669 58.12 9.04 4.32
CA ARG A 669 59.46 8.91 3.74
C ARG A 669 60.33 10.16 3.93
N TYR A 670 59.72 11.31 4.17
CA TYR A 670 60.40 12.61 4.21
C TYR A 670 60.38 13.27 5.60
N MET A 671 59.47 12.83 6.48
CA MET A 671 59.26 13.44 7.80
C MET A 671 58.83 12.39 8.83
N ALA A 672 59.00 12.72 10.11
CA ALA A 672 58.59 11.89 11.23
C ALA A 672 57.06 11.74 11.31
N THR A 673 56.59 10.60 11.84
CA THR A 673 55.16 10.23 11.94
C THR A 673 54.31 11.33 12.59
N GLU A 674 54.82 11.97 13.65
CA GLU A 674 54.11 13.02 14.37
C GLU A 674 53.87 14.26 13.49
N LEU A 675 54.81 14.57 12.59
CA LEU A 675 54.68 15.67 11.64
C LEU A 675 53.75 15.31 10.48
N VAL A 676 53.73 14.04 10.05
CA VAL A 676 52.76 13.55 9.05
C VAL A 676 51.32 13.71 9.55
N GLU A 677 51.05 13.33 10.79
CA GLU A 677 49.70 13.45 11.35
C GLU A 677 49.26 14.92 11.48
N GLN A 678 50.19 15.86 11.76
CA GLN A 678 49.89 17.29 11.73
C GLN A 678 49.54 17.78 10.31
N VAL A 679 50.29 17.34 9.29
CA VAL A 679 50.04 17.68 7.89
C VAL A 679 48.71 17.12 7.38
N LEU A 680 48.37 15.89 7.79
CA LEU A 680 47.10 15.26 7.43
C LEU A 680 45.90 15.92 8.13
N ALA A 681 46.10 16.54 9.30
CA ALA A 681 45.06 17.26 10.02
C ALA A 681 44.73 18.64 9.40
N GLU A 682 45.67 19.27 8.69
CA GLU A 682 45.50 20.60 8.06
C GLU A 682 45.78 20.58 6.54
N PRO A 683 44.93 19.92 5.73
CA PRO A 683 45.21 19.67 4.31
C PRO A 683 45.20 20.92 3.40
N GLU A 684 44.62 22.05 3.83
CA GLU A 684 44.49 23.26 2.98
C GLU A 684 45.80 24.02 2.75
N VAL A 685 46.87 23.74 3.52
CA VAL A 685 48.06 24.60 3.59
C VAL A 685 49.15 24.23 2.56
N HIS A 686 49.03 23.11 1.82
CA HIS A 686 50.24 22.44 1.29
C HIS A 686 50.41 22.34 -0.24
N LEU A 687 49.56 23.01 -1.04
CA LEU A 687 49.66 22.93 -2.51
C LEU A 687 50.28 24.18 -3.18
N GLY A 688 50.43 25.30 -2.48
CA GLY A 688 51.07 26.52 -2.97
C GLY A 688 52.40 26.78 -2.29
N GLY A 689 53.38 27.36 -2.98
CA GLY A 689 54.67 27.73 -2.40
C GLY A 689 54.51 28.70 -1.21
N VAL A 690 54.58 28.18 0.01
CA VAL A 690 54.46 28.95 1.26
C VAL A 690 55.80 29.58 1.57
N ARG A 691 55.81 30.91 1.77
CA ARG A 691 56.98 31.61 2.31
C ARG A 691 57.04 31.39 3.81
N SER A 692 58.13 30.80 4.28
CA SER A 692 58.38 30.57 5.70
C SER A 692 59.82 30.97 6.05
N ARG A 693 60.04 31.31 7.32
CA ARG A 693 61.38 31.47 7.88
C ARG A 693 61.78 30.14 8.50
N ALA A 694 62.89 29.56 8.04
CA ALA A 694 63.30 28.21 8.42
C ALA A 694 64.81 28.08 8.51
N SER A 695 65.27 27.06 9.23
CA SER A 695 66.68 26.70 9.34
C SER A 695 67.00 25.56 8.38
N VAL A 696 67.89 25.81 7.42
CA VAL A 696 68.28 24.86 6.37
C VAL A 696 69.67 24.34 6.66
N LEU A 697 69.83 23.02 6.71
CA LEU A 697 71.07 22.30 6.95
C LEU A 697 71.51 21.57 5.68
N PHE A 698 72.76 21.78 5.30
CA PHE A 698 73.48 20.96 4.32
C PHE A 698 74.58 20.20 5.03
N CYS A 699 74.72 18.90 4.75
CA CYS A 699 75.81 18.07 5.25
C CYS A 699 76.41 17.28 4.09
N ASP A 700 77.71 17.42 3.85
CA ASP A 700 78.46 16.82 2.74
C ASP A 700 79.69 16.05 3.26
N ILE A 701 80.06 14.96 2.59
CA ILE A 701 81.25 14.17 2.94
C ILE A 701 82.48 14.75 2.24
N ARG A 702 83.45 15.21 3.02
CA ARG A 702 84.68 15.77 2.48
C ARG A 702 85.52 14.74 1.75
N ASP A 703 86.03 15.17 0.61
CA ASP A 703 86.92 14.40 -0.25
C ASP A 703 86.30 13.04 -0.64
N PHE A 704 84.96 12.95 -0.70
CA PHE A 704 84.24 11.73 -0.99
C PHE A 704 84.62 11.12 -2.34
N THR A 705 84.88 11.94 -3.36
CA THR A 705 85.34 11.44 -4.67
C THR A 705 86.57 10.54 -4.51
N SER A 706 87.57 10.97 -3.73
CA SER A 706 88.77 10.18 -3.45
C SER A 706 88.52 8.96 -2.57
N LEU A 707 87.48 8.98 -1.73
CA LEU A 707 87.02 7.83 -0.96
C LEU A 707 86.34 6.79 -1.87
N SER A 708 85.46 7.24 -2.77
CA SER A 708 84.68 6.42 -3.69
C SER A 708 85.54 5.72 -4.76
N GLU A 709 86.65 6.34 -5.19
CA GLU A 709 87.61 5.71 -6.11
C GLU A 709 88.29 4.45 -5.55
N ARG A 710 88.25 4.27 -4.22
CA ARG A 710 88.83 3.12 -3.51
C ARG A 710 87.82 2.02 -3.18
N LEU A 711 86.55 2.24 -3.51
CA LEU A 711 85.43 1.33 -3.22
C LEU A 711 84.80 0.86 -4.53
N THR A 712 84.20 -0.33 -4.52
CA THR A 712 83.32 -0.76 -5.61
C THR A 712 81.99 0.00 -5.56
N ALA A 713 81.20 -0.09 -6.64
CA ALA A 713 79.88 0.55 -6.69
C ALA A 713 78.92 0.01 -5.61
N ASP A 714 78.95 -1.30 -5.35
CA ASP A 714 78.13 -1.95 -4.32
C ASP A 714 78.56 -1.53 -2.91
N GLU A 715 79.87 -1.52 -2.63
CA GLU A 715 80.41 -1.05 -1.35
C GLU A 715 80.14 0.44 -1.12
N THR A 716 80.16 1.25 -2.19
CA THR A 716 79.82 2.68 -2.11
C THR A 716 78.34 2.87 -1.78
N MET A 717 77.44 2.09 -2.39
CA MET A 717 76.01 2.12 -2.07
C MET A 717 75.72 1.67 -0.64
N GLU A 718 76.31 0.56 -0.19
CA GLU A 718 76.14 0.06 1.18
C GLU A 718 76.66 1.09 2.21
N PHE A 719 77.80 1.71 1.91
CA PHE A 719 78.37 2.79 2.71
C PHE A 719 77.43 4.00 2.79
N LEU A 720 76.97 4.52 1.65
CA LEU A 720 76.09 5.68 1.60
C LEU A 720 74.77 5.40 2.30
N ASN A 721 74.15 4.24 2.09
CA ASN A 721 72.91 3.87 2.78
C ASN A 721 73.11 3.81 4.30
N SER A 722 74.22 3.21 4.77
CA SER A 722 74.54 3.14 6.20
C SER A 722 74.80 4.53 6.79
N TYR A 723 75.54 5.37 6.08
CA TYR A 723 75.81 6.75 6.47
C TYR A 723 74.54 7.58 6.53
N PHE A 724 73.74 7.59 5.44
CA PHE A 724 72.50 8.36 5.38
C PHE A 724 71.47 7.89 6.40
N THR A 725 71.38 6.59 6.70
CA THR A 725 70.50 6.10 7.77
C THR A 725 70.82 6.79 9.10
N LEU A 726 72.10 6.83 9.49
CA LEU A 726 72.53 7.48 10.73
C LEU A 726 72.27 9.00 10.72
N MET A 727 72.45 9.66 9.58
CA MET A 727 72.23 11.09 9.47
C MET A 727 70.74 11.43 9.50
N VAL A 728 69.90 10.67 8.79
CA VAL A 728 68.45 10.86 8.72
C VAL A 728 67.80 10.57 10.07
N ASP A 729 68.28 9.57 10.81
CA ASP A 729 67.83 9.32 12.18
C ASP A 729 68.03 10.56 13.08
N GLU A 730 69.13 11.30 12.92
CA GLU A 730 69.38 12.55 13.65
C GLU A 730 68.50 13.72 13.17
N VAL A 731 68.13 13.75 11.88
CA VAL A 731 67.16 14.72 11.34
C VAL A 731 65.79 14.45 11.94
N PHE A 732 65.28 13.23 11.83
CA PHE A 732 63.93 12.86 12.30
C PHE A 732 63.83 12.89 13.82
N GLY A 733 64.86 12.44 14.55
CA GLY A 733 64.90 12.49 16.01
C GLY A 733 64.81 13.91 16.60
N ASN A 734 65.15 14.93 15.82
CA ASN A 734 65.00 16.34 16.19
C ASN A 734 63.87 17.03 15.40
N GLN A 735 62.93 16.25 14.83
CA GLN A 735 61.76 16.75 14.10
C GLN A 735 62.12 17.66 12.91
N GLY A 736 63.22 17.35 12.23
CA GLY A 736 63.56 17.94 10.94
C GLY A 736 62.89 17.18 9.78
N VAL A 737 62.79 17.86 8.64
CA VAL A 737 62.31 17.28 7.38
C VAL A 737 63.51 17.02 6.48
N LEU A 738 63.62 15.79 5.98
CA LEU A 738 64.59 15.46 4.93
C LEU A 738 64.03 15.94 3.60
N ASP A 739 64.71 16.88 2.95
CA ASP A 739 64.28 17.39 1.65
C ASP A 739 64.78 16.46 0.53
N LYS A 740 66.09 16.27 0.43
CA LYS A 740 66.68 15.35 -0.56
C LYS A 740 68.11 14.93 -0.23
N PHE A 741 68.54 13.84 -0.87
CA PHE A 741 69.95 13.46 -1.02
C PHE A 741 70.51 14.05 -2.32
N MET A 742 71.75 14.51 -2.28
CA MET A 742 72.47 15.10 -3.43
C MET A 742 73.85 14.45 -3.54
N GLY A 743 73.92 13.28 -4.18
CA GLY A 743 75.15 12.49 -4.21
C GLY A 743 75.48 11.96 -2.82
N ASP A 744 76.58 12.42 -2.24
CA ASP A 744 77.04 12.16 -0.87
C ASP A 744 76.60 13.22 0.16
N ALA A 745 75.92 14.28 -0.30
CA ALA A 745 75.32 15.28 0.56
C ALA A 745 73.86 14.98 0.90
N LEU A 746 73.38 15.55 2.00
CA LEU A 746 71.96 15.63 2.34
C LEU A 746 71.55 17.06 2.66
N MET A 747 70.29 17.36 2.38
CA MET A 747 69.64 18.61 2.78
C MET A 747 68.46 18.32 3.72
N ALA A 748 68.44 19.01 4.85
CA ALA A 748 67.35 18.96 5.81
C ALA A 748 66.87 20.37 6.17
N VAL A 749 65.60 20.49 6.55
CA VAL A 749 64.97 21.77 6.88
C VAL A 749 64.18 21.65 8.19
N PHE A 750 64.23 22.71 9.00
CA PHE A 750 63.53 22.85 10.26
C PHE A 750 62.66 24.12 10.21
N GLY A 751 61.39 24.01 10.58
CA GLY A 751 60.39 25.08 10.46
C GLY A 751 59.43 24.95 9.27
N VAL A 752 59.39 23.76 8.67
CA VAL A 752 58.48 23.40 7.58
C VAL A 752 57.90 22.01 7.88
N PRO A 753 56.58 21.77 7.73
CA PRO A 753 55.54 22.72 7.34
C PRO A 753 55.06 23.65 8.47
N GLY A 754 55.41 23.36 9.74
CA GLY A 754 55.10 24.19 10.89
C GLY A 754 56.34 24.87 11.46
N ILE A 755 56.26 26.19 11.67
CA ILE A 755 57.33 27.01 12.26
C ILE A 755 57.30 26.85 13.78
N ARG A 756 58.46 26.67 14.40
CA ARG A 756 58.62 26.65 15.86
C ARG A 756 59.75 27.57 16.29
N GLU A 757 59.63 28.14 17.48
CA GLU A 757 60.63 29.07 18.02
C GLU A 757 62.02 28.42 18.17
N ASP A 758 62.06 27.11 18.39
CA ASP A 758 63.29 26.32 18.60
C ASP A 758 63.87 25.70 17.31
N ASP A 759 63.41 26.10 16.11
CA ASP A 759 63.85 25.50 14.84
C ASP A 759 65.37 25.60 14.60
N ALA A 760 65.96 26.78 14.85
CA ALA A 760 67.40 26.99 14.74
C ALA A 760 68.17 26.15 15.77
N GLU A 761 67.63 26.03 16.98
CA GLU A 761 68.23 25.24 18.05
C GLU A 761 68.25 23.74 17.69
N ARG A 762 67.11 23.19 17.24
CA ARG A 762 67.00 21.79 16.81
C ARG A 762 67.93 21.49 15.63
N CYS A 763 68.02 22.42 14.67
CA CYS A 763 68.90 22.28 13.51
C CYS A 763 70.39 22.20 13.91
N VAL A 764 70.86 23.08 14.81
CA VAL A 764 72.24 23.04 15.32
C VAL A 764 72.48 21.79 16.17
N ARG A 765 71.50 21.37 16.97
CA ARG A 765 71.54 20.12 17.74
C ARG A 765 71.69 18.90 16.84
N THR A 766 70.95 18.83 15.73
CA THR A 766 71.08 17.80 14.70
C THR A 766 72.49 17.78 14.12
N ALA A 767 73.07 18.94 13.78
CA ALA A 767 74.44 18.98 13.25
C ALA A 767 75.49 18.43 14.23
N LEU A 768 75.36 18.75 15.53
CA LEU A 768 76.21 18.17 16.58
C LEU A 768 75.98 16.66 16.73
N GLY A 769 74.72 16.21 16.66
CA GLY A 769 74.35 14.78 16.68
C GLY A 769 74.96 14.02 15.51
N MET A 770 74.82 14.54 14.28
CA MET A 770 75.45 14.00 13.07
C MET A 770 76.95 13.86 13.24
N LEU A 771 77.63 14.89 13.79
CA LEU A 771 79.06 14.84 14.02
C LEU A 771 79.43 13.74 15.04
N ALA A 772 78.66 13.58 16.11
CA ALA A 772 78.86 12.50 17.08
C ALA A 772 78.67 11.10 16.44
N ARG A 773 77.70 10.94 15.54
CA ARG A 773 77.52 9.69 14.77
C ARG A 773 78.70 9.39 13.86
N VAL A 774 79.23 10.41 13.17
CA VAL A 774 80.43 10.29 12.34
C VAL A 774 81.65 9.90 13.18
N GLN A 775 81.81 10.48 14.38
CA GLN A 775 82.89 10.10 15.30
C GLN A 775 82.79 8.62 15.72
N GLY A 776 81.58 8.16 16.05
CA GLY A 776 81.32 6.75 16.36
C GLY A 776 81.66 5.82 15.19
N LEU A 777 81.27 6.22 13.97
CA LEU A 777 81.58 5.49 12.74
C LEU A 777 83.09 5.45 12.47
N ASN A 778 83.78 6.56 12.68
CA ASN A 778 85.23 6.66 12.55
C ASN A 778 85.98 5.76 13.54
N ALA A 779 85.53 5.67 14.79
CA ALA A 779 86.12 4.77 15.77
C ALA A 779 85.98 3.29 15.39
N ALA A 780 84.92 2.92 14.66
CA ALA A 780 84.76 1.58 14.09
C ALA A 780 85.66 1.37 12.87
N ARG A 781 85.74 2.36 11.98
CA ARG A 781 86.57 2.33 10.76
C ARG A 781 88.06 2.28 11.05
N GLU A 782 88.53 3.02 12.05
CA GLU A 782 89.92 3.03 12.50
C GLU A 782 90.36 1.64 12.98
N ARG A 783 89.49 0.94 13.74
CA ARG A 783 89.72 -0.46 14.16
C ARG A 783 89.80 -1.43 12.98
N GLN A 784 89.23 -1.08 11.84
CA GLN A 784 89.24 -1.86 10.61
C GLN A 784 90.33 -1.40 9.61
N GLY A 785 91.13 -0.39 9.96
CA GLY A 785 92.16 0.17 9.08
C GLY A 785 91.60 0.94 7.86
N LEU A 786 90.34 1.37 7.92
CA LEU A 786 89.67 2.10 6.85
C LEU A 786 89.89 3.62 6.98
N PRO A 787 89.86 4.39 5.86
CA PRO A 787 89.95 5.85 5.90
C PRO A 787 88.81 6.48 6.74
N LEU A 788 89.18 7.50 7.51
CA LEU A 788 88.25 8.28 8.33
C LEU A 788 87.38 9.18 7.46
N ILE A 789 86.14 9.36 7.89
CA ILE A 789 85.12 10.20 7.26
C ILE A 789 85.18 11.57 7.91
N ARG A 790 85.12 12.62 7.08
CA ARG A 790 84.99 14.00 7.54
C ARG A 790 83.78 14.61 6.87
N VAL A 791 83.01 15.40 7.60
CA VAL A 791 81.83 16.07 7.08
C VAL A 791 81.96 17.59 7.21
N GLY A 792 81.38 18.31 6.26
CA GLY A 792 81.12 19.74 6.36
C GLY A 792 79.63 19.96 6.57
N ILE A 793 79.25 20.81 7.52
CA ILE A 793 77.85 21.16 7.79
C ILE A 793 77.69 22.67 7.70
N GLY A 794 76.75 23.12 6.88
CA GLY A 794 76.37 24.53 6.73
C GLY A 794 74.92 24.75 7.13
N ILE A 795 74.69 25.69 8.05
CA ILE A 795 73.33 26.04 8.51
C ILE A 795 73.05 27.54 8.35
N ASN A 796 71.93 27.85 7.72
CA ASN A 796 71.41 29.20 7.65
C ASN A 796 69.94 29.23 8.04
N THR A 797 69.56 30.30 8.75
CA THR A 797 68.18 30.56 9.13
C THR A 797 67.71 31.82 8.40
N GLY A 798 66.70 31.66 7.54
CA GLY A 798 66.26 32.74 6.67
C GLY A 798 64.97 32.42 5.94
N GLU A 799 64.54 33.36 5.09
CA GLU A 799 63.33 33.18 4.28
C GLU A 799 63.55 32.15 3.17
N ILE A 800 62.61 31.24 3.08
CA ILE A 800 62.54 30.17 2.09
C ILE A 800 61.11 30.08 1.54
N ILE A 801 60.95 29.38 0.42
CA ILE A 801 59.66 28.99 -0.14
C ILE A 801 59.62 27.47 -0.15
N SER A 802 58.68 26.89 0.58
CA SER A 802 58.41 25.44 0.59
C SER A 802 57.16 25.13 -0.21
N GLY A 803 57.20 24.10 -1.05
CA GLY A 803 56.02 23.63 -1.77
C GLY A 803 56.34 22.47 -2.71
N ASN A 804 55.30 21.95 -3.36
CA ASN A 804 55.48 20.92 -4.37
C ASN A 804 56.01 21.56 -5.67
N LEU A 805 57.23 21.19 -6.07
CA LEU A 805 57.88 21.64 -7.29
C LEU A 805 58.04 20.46 -8.25
N GLY A 806 57.61 20.61 -9.51
CA GLY A 806 57.69 19.53 -10.49
C GLY A 806 56.69 19.66 -11.63
N SER A 807 56.49 18.56 -12.36
CA SER A 807 55.44 18.43 -13.38
C SER A 807 54.29 17.61 -12.82
N GLU A 808 53.10 17.64 -13.44
CA GLU A 808 51.94 16.83 -13.01
C GLU A 808 52.26 15.34 -12.83
N ARG A 809 53.26 14.82 -13.55
CA ARG A 809 53.69 13.41 -13.47
C ARG A 809 54.71 13.11 -12.38
N ARG A 810 55.37 14.14 -11.84
CA ARG A 810 56.40 14.03 -10.81
C ARG A 810 56.48 15.33 -10.03
N MET A 811 55.77 15.36 -8.90
CA MET A 811 55.80 16.44 -7.93
C MET A 811 56.66 16.00 -6.74
N GLU A 812 57.63 16.82 -6.35
CA GLU A 812 58.45 16.60 -5.17
C GLU A 812 58.29 17.81 -4.25
N PHE A 813 57.99 17.54 -2.97
CA PHE A 813 58.04 18.59 -1.95
C PHE A 813 59.48 19.05 -1.81
N THR A 814 59.75 20.34 -1.97
CA THR A 814 61.09 20.87 -1.79
C THR A 814 61.08 22.32 -1.35
N VAL A 815 62.22 22.76 -0.83
CA VAL A 815 62.46 24.13 -0.42
C VAL A 815 63.40 24.85 -1.40
N ILE A 816 63.02 26.07 -1.77
CA ILE A 816 63.83 26.96 -2.63
C ILE A 816 63.94 28.37 -2.03
N GLY A 817 64.99 29.10 -2.37
CA GLY A 817 65.15 30.50 -1.97
C GLY A 817 66.60 30.89 -1.69
N ASP A 818 66.82 32.16 -1.39
CA ASP A 818 68.15 32.65 -1.02
C ASP A 818 68.69 31.93 0.23
N GLY A 819 67.82 31.65 1.21
CA GLY A 819 68.19 30.95 2.43
C GLY A 819 68.84 29.58 2.20
N VAL A 820 68.36 28.82 1.20
CA VAL A 820 68.90 27.51 0.80
C VAL A 820 70.28 27.65 0.16
N ASN A 821 70.43 28.61 -0.75
CA ASN A 821 71.70 28.87 -1.43
C ASN A 821 72.79 29.32 -0.44
N VAL A 822 72.42 30.09 0.58
CA VAL A 822 73.34 30.50 1.65
C VAL A 822 73.82 29.29 2.45
N SER A 823 72.94 28.38 2.87
CA SER A 823 73.36 27.16 3.59
C SER A 823 74.33 26.30 2.79
N SER A 824 74.03 26.05 1.51
CA SER A 824 74.91 25.26 0.63
C SER A 824 76.30 25.88 0.49
N ARG A 825 76.39 27.22 0.36
CA ARG A 825 77.69 27.91 0.30
C ARG A 825 78.43 27.87 1.63
N LEU A 826 77.69 27.95 2.74
CA LEU A 826 78.26 27.91 4.08
C LEU A 826 78.86 26.54 4.39
N GLU A 827 78.23 25.46 3.91
CA GLU A 827 78.81 24.12 3.95
C GLU A 827 80.20 24.13 3.29
N GLY A 828 80.30 24.59 2.04
CA GLY A 828 81.57 24.66 1.30
C GLY A 828 82.64 25.54 1.96
N LEU A 829 82.25 26.61 2.67
CA LEU A 829 83.17 27.46 3.44
C LEU A 829 83.88 26.70 4.57
N ASN A 830 83.31 25.59 5.07
CA ASN A 830 84.01 24.80 6.06
C ASN A 830 85.32 24.22 5.53
N LYS A 831 85.44 23.99 4.21
CA LYS A 831 86.71 23.57 3.58
C LYS A 831 87.77 24.66 3.65
N VAL A 832 87.36 25.92 3.45
CA VAL A 832 88.23 27.09 3.47
C VAL A 832 88.76 27.33 4.88
N TYR A 833 87.88 27.30 5.89
CA TYR A 833 88.25 27.56 7.28
C TYR A 833 88.75 26.34 8.04
N GLY A 834 88.63 25.14 7.46
CA GLY A 834 89.00 23.88 8.10
C GLY A 834 88.12 23.50 9.30
N THR A 835 86.94 24.12 9.44
CA THR A 835 85.94 23.88 10.49
C THR A 835 85.10 22.65 10.15
N GLN A 836 84.08 22.31 10.94
CA GLN A 836 83.14 21.22 10.62
C GLN A 836 81.67 21.66 10.56
N ILE A 837 81.28 22.62 11.41
CA ILE A 837 79.92 23.16 11.43
C ILE A 837 80.02 24.67 11.39
N LEU A 838 79.54 25.27 10.31
CA LEU A 838 79.40 26.72 10.17
C LEU A 838 77.93 27.10 10.16
N VAL A 839 77.62 28.18 10.87
CA VAL A 839 76.28 28.75 10.96
C VAL A 839 76.31 30.24 10.67
N THR A 840 75.23 30.75 10.08
CA THR A 840 75.08 32.19 9.87
C THR A 840 74.79 32.94 11.17
N GLY A 841 74.96 34.26 11.14
CA GLY A 841 74.61 35.13 12.25
C GLY A 841 73.14 35.00 12.69
N SER A 842 72.20 34.83 11.76
CA SER A 842 70.79 34.63 12.09
C SER A 842 70.55 33.30 12.81
N THR A 843 71.17 32.22 12.35
CA THR A 843 71.10 30.92 13.05
C THR A 843 71.69 31.00 14.47
N ARG A 844 72.83 31.68 14.64
CA ARG A 844 73.42 31.91 15.97
C ARG A 844 72.47 32.70 16.88
N ASP A 845 71.83 33.73 16.35
CA ASP A 845 70.95 34.60 17.14
C ASP A 845 69.66 33.87 17.54
N GLU A 846 69.10 33.05 16.65
CA GLU A 846 67.87 32.27 16.92
C GLU A 846 68.11 31.00 17.74
N ALA A 847 69.30 30.38 17.66
CA ALA A 847 69.66 29.23 18.50
C ALA A 847 69.98 29.61 19.95
N GLY A 848 70.12 30.91 20.24
CA GLY A 848 70.37 31.44 21.59
C GLY A 848 71.67 30.94 22.22
N ASP A 849 71.67 30.81 23.56
CA ASP A 849 72.84 30.42 24.35
C ASP A 849 72.96 28.89 24.54
N ALA A 850 72.20 28.09 23.78
CA ALA A 850 72.20 26.63 23.87
C ALA A 850 73.52 25.98 23.43
N PHE A 851 74.36 26.73 22.69
CA PHE A 851 75.60 26.23 22.11
C PHE A 851 76.76 27.19 22.33
N THR A 852 77.96 26.62 22.44
CA THR A 852 79.20 27.40 22.42
C THR A 852 79.60 27.62 20.96
N MET A 853 79.57 28.88 20.52
CA MET A 853 79.94 29.27 19.16
C MET A 853 81.04 30.34 19.19
N ARG A 854 81.87 30.38 18.14
CA ARG A 854 82.82 31.48 17.92
C ARG A 854 82.55 32.15 16.58
N GLU A 855 82.65 33.48 16.53
CA GLU A 855 82.65 34.19 15.25
C GLU A 855 83.96 33.88 14.51
N VAL A 856 83.85 33.50 13.23
CA VAL A 856 85.00 33.09 12.40
C VAL A 856 85.35 34.16 11.39
N ASP A 857 84.36 34.69 10.66
CA ASP A 857 84.60 35.71 9.64
C ASP A 857 83.31 36.43 9.19
N TRP A 858 83.50 37.55 8.49
CA TRP A 858 82.48 38.20 7.68
C TRP A 858 82.76 37.92 6.21
N VAL A 859 81.88 37.17 5.55
CA VAL A 859 82.12 36.66 4.19
C VAL A 859 81.08 37.22 3.23
N ARG A 860 81.55 37.76 2.11
CA ARG A 860 80.70 38.08 0.96
C ARG A 860 80.72 36.90 0.00
N VAL A 861 79.61 36.18 -0.07
CA VAL A 861 79.46 35.05 -0.99
C VAL A 861 79.01 35.52 -2.37
N LYS A 862 79.48 34.84 -3.41
CA LYS A 862 79.13 35.15 -4.80
C LYS A 862 77.61 35.21 -5.00
N GLY A 863 77.12 36.33 -5.51
CA GLY A 863 75.70 36.57 -5.76
C GLY A 863 74.96 37.32 -4.64
N ARG A 864 75.63 37.73 -3.56
CA ARG A 864 75.07 38.60 -2.51
C ARG A 864 75.95 39.82 -2.24
N SER A 865 75.34 40.99 -2.14
CA SER A 865 76.02 42.27 -1.84
C SER A 865 76.13 42.59 -0.35
N GLU A 866 75.45 41.85 0.51
CA GLU A 866 75.57 42.00 1.97
C GLU A 866 76.54 40.96 2.52
N PRO A 867 77.45 41.34 3.44
CA PRO A 867 78.34 40.39 4.10
C PRO A 867 77.56 39.50 5.08
N LEU A 868 77.93 38.22 5.13
CA LEU A 868 77.38 37.23 6.05
C LEU A 868 78.33 37.06 7.22
N ARG A 869 77.81 37.25 8.45
CA ARG A 869 78.51 36.89 9.67
C ARG A 869 78.48 35.37 9.83
N VAL A 870 79.65 34.75 9.91
CA VAL A 870 79.80 33.29 9.99
C VAL A 870 80.36 32.91 11.36
N HIS A 871 79.74 31.92 11.99
CA HIS A 871 80.19 31.36 13.26
C HIS A 871 80.47 29.87 13.11
N GLU A 872 81.44 29.38 13.87
CA GLU A 872 81.64 27.95 14.05
C GLU A 872 80.97 27.49 15.34
N VAL A 873 80.27 26.35 15.25
CA VAL A 873 79.68 25.67 16.41
C VAL A 873 80.72 24.71 16.98
N LEU A 874 81.10 24.92 18.24
CA LEU A 874 82.14 24.13 18.90
C LEU A 874 81.57 22.98 19.74
N GLY A 875 80.33 23.13 20.19
CA GLY A 875 79.64 22.12 21.01
C GLY A 875 78.47 22.70 21.79
N PRO A 876 77.91 21.91 22.72
CA PRO A 876 76.88 22.38 23.65
C PRO A 876 77.33 23.58 24.49
N ALA A 877 76.38 24.28 25.12
CA ALA A 877 76.67 25.36 26.05
C ALA A 877 77.71 24.93 27.12
N GLY A 878 78.70 25.78 27.36
CA GLY A 878 79.77 25.53 28.34
C GLY A 878 80.95 24.69 27.83
N THR A 879 81.04 24.42 26.53
CA THR A 879 82.21 23.76 25.93
C THR A 879 83.45 24.65 26.11
N PRO A 880 84.52 24.20 26.78
CA PRO A 880 85.68 25.04 27.02
C PRO A 880 86.46 25.29 25.72
N LEU A 881 86.83 26.55 25.47
CA LEU A 881 87.70 26.91 24.36
C LEU A 881 89.13 26.47 24.61
N SER A 882 89.76 25.82 23.64
CA SER A 882 91.19 25.50 23.68
C SER A 882 92.04 26.78 23.67
N GLU A 883 93.29 26.69 24.12
CA GLU A 883 94.23 27.83 24.09
C GLU A 883 94.39 28.41 22.67
N ALA A 884 94.37 27.55 21.65
CA ALA A 884 94.43 27.96 20.25
C ALA A 884 93.14 28.68 19.80
N GLN A 885 91.96 28.25 20.24
CA GLN A 885 90.69 28.92 19.95
C GLN A 885 90.57 30.26 20.68
N GLN A 886 91.11 30.39 21.89
CA GLN A 886 91.20 31.67 22.60
C GLN A 886 92.15 32.64 21.89
N ALA A 887 93.31 32.15 21.45
CA ALA A 887 94.26 32.92 20.65
C ALA A 887 93.62 33.41 19.34
N PHE A 888 92.77 32.60 18.68
CA PHE A 888 92.00 33.06 17.52
C PHE A 888 91.16 34.30 17.84
N GLY A 889 90.40 34.28 18.93
CA GLY A 889 89.55 35.41 19.32
C GLY A 889 90.34 36.69 19.63
N GLU A 890 91.51 36.56 20.25
CA GLU A 890 92.44 37.69 20.46
C GLU A 890 92.97 38.25 19.12
N GLY A 891 93.43 37.35 18.24
CA GLY A 891 94.01 37.72 16.94
C GLY A 891 92.97 38.33 16.00
N TYR A 892 91.73 37.83 16.03
CA TYR A 892 90.62 38.31 15.20
C TYR A 892 90.23 39.75 15.54
N ARG A 893 90.28 40.15 16.82
CA ARG A 893 90.10 41.57 17.20
C ARG A 893 91.21 42.46 16.64
N ALA A 894 92.46 42.04 16.77
CA ALA A 894 93.60 42.79 16.23
C ALA A 894 93.55 42.89 14.69
N TYR A 895 93.09 41.82 14.02
CA TYR A 895 92.90 41.78 12.56
C TYR A 895 91.87 42.81 12.09
N HIS A 896 90.70 42.88 12.74
CA HIS A 896 89.65 43.85 12.39
C HIS A 896 90.03 45.30 12.69
N GLU A 897 90.89 45.53 13.68
CA GLU A 897 91.45 46.86 13.97
C GLU A 897 92.59 47.25 13.00
N GLY A 898 92.91 46.42 12.01
CA GLY A 898 93.98 46.66 11.04
C GLY A 898 95.39 46.45 11.60
N ARG A 899 95.52 45.89 12.81
CA ARG A 899 96.82 45.59 13.46
C ARG A 899 97.37 44.24 12.97
N PHE A 900 97.59 44.12 11.66
CA PHE A 900 97.90 42.84 10.99
C PHE A 900 99.17 42.14 11.51
N ALA A 901 100.22 42.88 11.85
CA ALA A 901 101.47 42.30 12.38
C ALA A 901 101.28 41.70 13.79
N GLU A 902 100.48 42.36 14.63
CA GLU A 902 100.12 41.83 15.95
C GLU A 902 99.19 40.62 15.82
N ALA A 903 98.21 40.71 14.92
CA ALA A 903 97.31 39.61 14.62
C ALA A 903 98.06 38.37 14.09
N GLU A 904 99.04 38.52 13.19
CA GLU A 904 99.88 37.40 12.70
C GLU A 904 100.60 36.68 13.84
N ALA A 905 101.20 37.43 14.75
CA ALA A 905 101.92 36.87 15.90
C ALA A 905 100.97 36.13 16.85
N ILE A 906 99.76 36.65 17.07
CA ILE A 906 98.74 35.99 17.89
C ILE A 906 98.24 34.71 17.21
N PHE A 907 97.89 34.77 15.92
CA PHE A 907 97.44 33.59 15.16
C PHE A 907 98.52 32.51 15.05
N ALA A 908 99.81 32.88 15.01
CA ALA A 908 100.92 31.93 15.00
C ALA A 908 100.95 31.04 16.26
N ARG A 909 100.46 31.52 17.42
CA ARG A 909 100.34 30.72 18.65
C ARG A 909 99.39 29.53 18.49
N GLY A 910 98.36 29.66 17.65
CA GLY A 910 97.29 28.67 17.48
C GLY A 910 97.29 27.93 16.14
N ALA A 911 98.07 28.37 15.14
CA ALA A 911 97.98 27.91 13.74
C ALA A 911 98.26 26.41 13.51
N GLU A 912 98.96 25.73 14.42
CA GLU A 912 99.19 24.28 14.34
C GLU A 912 97.97 23.46 14.77
N GLN A 913 97.20 23.96 15.73
CA GLN A 913 96.10 23.23 16.39
C GLN A 913 94.72 23.71 15.91
N ASP A 914 94.60 24.97 15.47
CA ASP A 914 93.36 25.59 15.06
C ASP A 914 93.41 26.03 13.59
N PRO A 915 92.61 25.41 12.68
CA PRO A 915 92.64 25.74 11.26
C PRO A 915 92.29 27.22 10.94
N PRO A 916 91.31 27.87 11.59
CA PRO A 916 91.06 29.30 11.39
C PRO A 916 92.27 30.19 11.72
N CYS A 917 93.03 29.91 12.79
CA CYS A 917 94.29 30.62 13.06
C CYS A 917 95.26 30.55 11.88
N ARG A 918 95.37 29.40 11.20
CA ARG A 918 96.24 29.24 10.04
C ARG A 918 95.81 30.12 8.87
N VAL A 919 94.52 30.09 8.55
CA VAL A 919 93.94 30.88 7.45
C VAL A 919 94.17 32.38 7.68
N PHE A 920 93.86 32.87 8.88
CA PHE A 920 94.02 34.29 9.19
C PHE A 920 95.48 34.71 9.34
N ARG A 921 96.38 33.83 9.79
CA ARG A 921 97.84 34.09 9.76
C ARG A 921 98.33 34.33 8.34
N GLU A 922 97.93 33.50 7.39
CA GLU A 922 98.29 33.64 5.97
C GLU A 922 97.74 34.94 5.38
N ARG A 923 96.47 35.28 5.71
CA ARG A 923 95.86 36.57 5.31
C ARG A 923 96.60 37.77 5.91
N CYS A 924 96.94 37.73 7.20
CA CYS A 924 97.72 38.80 7.85
C CYS A 924 99.07 39.00 7.16
N ARG A 925 99.78 37.92 6.81
CA ARG A 925 101.05 38.00 6.06
C ARG A 925 100.87 38.69 4.73
N ALA A 926 99.84 38.32 3.97
CA ALA A 926 99.51 38.96 2.71
C ALA A 926 99.20 40.47 2.89
N PHE A 927 98.46 40.85 3.94
CA PHE A 927 98.13 42.25 4.20
C PHE A 927 99.28 43.09 4.77
N VAL A 928 100.25 42.45 5.44
CA VAL A 928 101.50 43.12 5.84
C VAL A 928 102.35 43.43 4.60
N GLU A 929 102.39 42.53 3.62
CA GLU A 929 103.11 42.72 2.35
C GLU A 929 102.38 43.67 1.39
N SER A 930 101.04 43.64 1.39
CA SER A 930 100.17 44.44 0.52
C SER A 930 98.93 44.91 1.30
N PRO A 931 98.98 46.12 1.91
CA PRO A 931 97.88 46.63 2.72
C PRO A 931 96.56 46.71 1.94
N PRO A 932 95.41 46.46 2.58
CA PRO A 932 94.12 46.54 1.91
C PRO A 932 93.77 48.00 1.52
N PRO A 933 92.87 48.20 0.55
CA PRO A 933 92.46 49.55 0.10
C PRO A 933 91.93 50.43 1.23
N ALA A 934 92.07 51.75 1.09
CA ALA A 934 91.49 52.71 2.03
C ALA A 934 89.96 52.56 2.08
N GLY A 935 89.42 52.19 3.25
CA GLY A 935 87.99 51.90 3.44
C GLY A 935 87.61 50.42 3.39
N TRP A 936 88.58 49.49 3.51
CA TRP A 936 88.32 48.06 3.67
C TRP A 936 87.38 47.80 4.86
N ASP A 937 86.32 47.03 4.62
CA ASP A 937 85.21 46.77 5.52
C ASP A 937 85.43 45.52 6.40
N GLY A 938 86.62 44.92 6.36
CA GLY A 938 86.93 43.70 7.12
C GLY A 938 86.34 42.43 6.50
N VAL A 939 85.68 42.53 5.34
CA VAL A 939 84.93 41.42 4.72
C VAL A 939 85.83 40.65 3.75
N PHE A 940 85.76 39.32 3.83
CA PHE A 940 86.42 38.42 2.89
C PHE A 940 85.53 38.15 1.67
N GLU A 941 86.06 38.37 0.46
CA GLU A 941 85.41 37.95 -0.79
C GLU A 941 85.76 36.50 -1.11
N ALA A 942 84.79 35.60 -0.91
CA ALA A 942 84.94 34.21 -1.34
C ALA A 942 84.72 34.12 -2.86
N LEU A 943 85.81 34.21 -3.64
CA LEU A 943 85.78 34.29 -5.10
C LEU A 943 85.72 32.94 -5.84
N GLU A 944 85.82 31.80 -5.15
CA GLU A 944 85.77 30.46 -5.77
C GLU A 944 84.55 29.64 -5.36
N LYS A 945 84.20 28.70 -6.24
CA LYS A 945 82.96 27.90 -6.29
C LYS A 945 82.71 27.05 -5.06
#